data_AF-A0A4Q7Z648-F1
#
_entry.id   AF-A0A4Q7Z648-F1
#
_cell.length_a   1.000
_cell.length_b   1.000
_cell.length_c   1.000
_cell.angle_alpha   90.00
_cell.angle_beta   90.00
_cell.angle_gamma   90.00
#
_symmetry.space_group_name_H-M   'P 1'
#
loop_
_entity.id
_entity.type
_entity.pdbx_description
1 polymer ?
#
loop_
_entity_poly.entity_id
_entity_poly.type
_entity_poly.pdbx_seq_one_letter_code
_entity_poly.pdbx_strand_id
1 'polypeptide(L)'
;MKLPVLAVLAALALGSTAAHAENGDATDRAFAALLTQPAAAPQTGRWILPDADDYQGWNEDRLIRWLAAQQKAGANFNAYRHFGTLLHHAIRAGLDRTALWLLQQGADPRLKLQSSASAGNLDALELARDRNRPRIVKALQAPPFNMALPKPPAVRPTSPATGSPAPAIPADVPAVRRFVQQLHLDLYPEPRYMVYEQQLTRSLASAQPVLQQLSPALWRQALDDDPTLEHWLGWASVMPADKFPALLQTVDGSVLQKHARAALRGMSLHGRVDFTTDGSHGRNPVHPDNWKALLARLPGPLDQAQLPPLLAVTEPDLWPLLFQRGYRPGELETELGRFLAETPPEPLSRFWPDLAARFPGMASQVIPLMLAPYRPGGDSDCRWEWTALPKTLPAKINFVRQQGASSAPLALTPSCLRHSPPEVTDTLIRQSVILPLSEVTSPVLVPDRDADCRFTMSDTVYRMLYRNPVIGSDRAVYASGVSLMTIPGEETCGLLLSGDEVVDPYIGGDQDSFDGPTREPTPSCPDPTDATALYRLRPDQTLELLETPFSATFLLTPVRDTRTNQRYWLSYRTSGRCNSSESALLRWQSVNGKPALVDVEPKDPVWQIFEQECDTSALESCPAFKELFKEGEVTDPQVDPKQGGGLAAFINAHRAQEHRAYLTAVEALDKATLRRMESQGVPPFWTLEAMQAVSQSPLPIPDKRKRLAWLFKDHEQLKAAFSGGYLVNGSASGLLETLSEWLPLEDWGSLLKLGVADGYLRGQLKERGQTGLACKMDRAAGLNCGETWEVGE
;
A
#
# COMPACT_ATOMS: atom_id res chain seq x y z
N MET A 1 3.99 81.42 30.12
CA MET A 1 5.29 81.97 29.69
C MET A 1 6.36 80.91 29.96
N LYS A 2 7.00 80.42 28.88
CA LYS A 2 8.33 79.77 28.78
C LYS A 2 8.67 78.51 29.63
N LEU A 3 8.77 77.37 28.94
CA LEU A 3 9.85 76.35 29.09
C LEU A 3 11.25 77.02 28.98
N PRO A 4 12.38 76.48 29.55
CA PRO A 4 13.05 75.24 29.07
C PRO A 4 13.93 74.45 30.11
N VAL A 5 14.15 73.12 30.01
CA VAL A 5 15.17 72.28 29.28
C VAL A 5 16.52 72.04 30.01
N LEU A 6 17.02 70.78 29.86
CA LEU A 6 18.35 70.17 30.11
C LEU A 6 18.67 69.75 31.57
N ALA A 7 19.29 68.61 31.92
CA ALA A 7 19.60 67.30 31.31
C ALA A 7 20.73 66.69 32.19
N VAL A 8 20.60 65.46 32.71
CA VAL A 8 21.73 64.51 32.84
C VAL A 8 21.18 63.09 32.66
N LEU A 9 21.47 62.55 31.49
CA LEU A 9 21.34 61.16 31.06
C LEU A 9 22.64 60.42 31.43
N ALA A 10 22.58 59.36 32.23
CA ALA A 10 23.52 58.25 32.18
C ALA A 10 23.06 57.08 33.06
N ALA A 11 23.21 55.85 32.52
CA ALA A 11 23.21 54.56 33.19
C ALA A 11 21.87 53.87 33.49
N LEU A 12 21.15 53.46 32.44
CA LEU A 12 20.35 52.22 32.40
C LEU A 12 20.50 51.59 31.01
N ALA A 13 21.67 51.02 30.74
CA ALA A 13 21.89 50.09 29.63
C ALA A 13 21.92 48.66 30.23
N LEU A 14 20.75 48.13 30.55
CA LEU A 14 20.54 46.69 30.70
C LEU A 14 20.09 46.16 29.34
N GLY A 15 20.83 45.18 28.85
CA GLY A 15 20.84 44.73 27.47
C GLY A 15 19.46 44.35 26.93
N SER A 16 18.99 45.15 25.98
CA SER A 16 18.18 44.67 24.87
C SER A 16 19.03 43.69 24.06
N THR A 17 18.88 42.39 24.30
CA THR A 17 19.15 41.40 23.25
C THR A 17 18.22 41.74 22.10
N ALA A 18 18.76 42.33 21.03
CA ALA A 18 18.05 42.40 19.77
C ALA A 18 17.60 40.98 19.43
N ALA A 19 16.29 40.75 19.43
CA ALA A 19 15.72 39.57 18.79
C ALA A 19 16.04 39.70 17.30
N HIS A 20 17.17 39.15 16.88
CA HIS A 20 17.44 38.96 15.47
C HIS A 20 16.31 38.09 14.92
N ALA A 21 15.63 38.58 13.87
CA ALA A 21 14.69 37.76 13.12
C ALA A 21 15.42 36.48 12.68
N GLU A 22 14.82 35.32 12.93
CA GLU A 22 15.41 34.02 12.62
C GLU A 22 15.83 33.96 11.15
N ASN A 23 17.08 33.58 10.90
CA ASN A 23 17.63 33.48 9.56
C ASN A 23 17.62 32.00 9.12
N GLY A 24 16.67 31.67 8.25
CA GLY A 24 16.51 30.31 7.72
C GLY A 24 17.74 29.82 6.95
N ASP A 25 18.45 30.70 6.22
CA ASP A 25 19.63 30.30 5.44
C ASP A 25 20.82 29.99 6.35
N ALA A 26 20.99 30.79 7.42
CA ALA A 26 22.02 30.51 8.43
C ALA A 26 21.72 29.19 9.17
N THR A 27 20.43 28.90 9.39
CA THR A 27 19.97 27.63 9.99
C THR A 27 20.29 26.46 9.05
N ASP A 28 19.92 26.54 7.78
CA ASP A 28 20.16 25.47 6.80
C ASP A 28 21.67 25.23 6.60
N ARG A 29 22.51 26.28 6.57
CA ARG A 29 23.98 26.14 6.53
C ARG A 29 24.57 25.51 7.79
N ALA A 30 23.95 25.72 8.95
CA ALA A 30 24.37 25.06 10.19
C ALA A 30 24.06 23.55 10.14
N PHE A 31 22.87 23.17 9.63
CA PHE A 31 22.51 21.77 9.40
C PHE A 31 23.38 21.12 8.33
N ALA A 32 23.61 21.79 7.19
CA ALA A 32 24.45 21.29 6.12
C ALA A 32 25.88 20.98 6.61
N ALA A 33 26.49 21.88 7.37
CA ALA A 33 27.82 21.66 7.92
C ALA A 33 27.89 20.50 8.92
N LEU A 34 26.83 20.24 9.69
CA LEU A 34 26.80 19.14 10.65
C LEU A 34 26.47 17.79 9.99
N LEU A 35 25.48 17.75 9.09
CA LEU A 35 24.98 16.51 8.46
C LEU A 35 25.95 15.94 7.40
N THR A 36 26.85 16.77 6.87
CA THR A 36 27.93 16.36 5.95
C THR A 36 29.12 15.74 6.67
N GLN A 37 29.14 15.74 8.01
CA GLN A 37 30.19 15.04 8.75
C GLN A 37 30.06 13.54 8.55
N PRO A 38 31.16 12.78 8.36
CA PRO A 38 31.10 11.33 8.13
C PRO A 38 30.32 10.57 9.21
N ALA A 39 30.38 11.04 10.46
CA ALA A 39 29.69 10.44 11.58
C ALA A 39 28.17 10.75 11.61
N ALA A 40 27.70 11.74 10.84
CA ALA A 40 26.30 12.16 10.74
C ALA A 40 25.59 11.64 9.47
N ALA A 41 26.30 10.87 8.63
CA ALA A 41 25.73 10.24 7.45
C ALA A 41 24.59 9.26 7.81
N PRO A 42 23.56 9.12 6.97
CA PRO A 42 22.49 8.16 7.20
C PRO A 42 23.02 6.72 7.02
N GLN A 43 22.37 5.73 7.63
CA GLN A 43 22.77 4.33 7.54
C GLN A 43 22.60 3.74 6.12
N THR A 44 21.70 4.33 5.33
CA THR A 44 21.46 4.04 3.91
C THR A 44 21.38 5.36 3.13
N GLY A 45 21.98 5.40 1.94
CA GLY A 45 21.99 6.60 1.08
C GLY A 45 22.96 7.70 1.52
N ARG A 46 22.77 8.91 0.97
CA ARG A 46 23.53 10.13 1.31
C ARG A 46 22.61 11.33 1.37
N TRP A 47 22.87 12.26 2.30
CA TRP A 47 22.24 13.58 2.27
C TRP A 47 22.78 14.36 1.07
N ILE A 48 21.92 14.80 0.15
CA ILE A 48 22.33 15.72 -0.93
C ILE A 48 21.89 17.11 -0.51
N LEU A 49 22.81 17.79 0.17
CA LEU A 49 22.62 19.15 0.68
C LEU A 49 23.33 20.13 -0.26
N PRO A 50 22.77 21.32 -0.52
CA PRO A 50 23.51 22.36 -1.22
C PRO A 50 24.81 22.71 -0.50
N ASP A 51 25.85 22.99 -1.27
CA ASP A 51 27.20 23.36 -0.78
C ASP A 51 27.86 22.29 0.11
N ALA A 52 27.42 21.02 0.05
CA ALA A 52 27.93 19.94 0.91
C ALA A 52 29.45 19.73 0.82
N ASP A 53 30.03 19.95 -0.36
CA ASP A 53 31.46 19.73 -0.63
C ASP A 53 32.36 20.68 0.17
N ASP A 54 31.88 21.88 0.52
CA ASP A 54 32.65 22.86 1.29
C ASP A 54 32.88 22.43 2.76
N TYR A 55 32.07 21.47 3.24
CA TYR A 55 31.99 21.06 4.65
C TYR A 55 32.59 19.68 4.94
N GLN A 56 32.96 18.92 3.91
CA GLN A 56 33.45 17.53 4.06
C GLN A 56 34.78 17.47 4.83
N GLY A 57 34.90 16.47 5.70
CA GLY A 57 36.14 16.17 6.43
C GLY A 57 36.53 17.19 7.51
N TRP A 58 35.59 18.04 7.95
CA TRP A 58 35.85 18.99 9.02
C TRP A 58 36.01 18.28 10.37
N ASN A 59 36.89 18.81 11.23
CA ASN A 59 36.92 18.42 12.63
C ASN A 59 35.94 19.26 13.46
N GLU A 60 35.63 18.81 14.68
CA GLU A 60 34.68 19.51 15.56
C GLU A 60 35.09 20.97 15.85
N ASP A 61 36.39 21.30 15.91
CA ASP A 61 36.85 22.68 16.13
C ASP A 61 36.53 23.63 14.97
N ARG A 62 36.60 23.13 13.74
CA ARG A 62 36.20 23.88 12.55
C ARG A 62 34.67 23.99 12.48
N LEU A 63 33.97 22.89 12.76
CA LEU A 63 32.50 22.86 12.81
C LEU A 63 31.95 23.84 13.86
N ILE A 64 32.45 23.82 15.09
CA ILE A 64 32.02 24.73 16.16
C ILE A 64 32.26 26.20 15.77
N ARG A 65 33.41 26.55 15.18
CA ARG A 65 33.67 27.92 14.71
C ARG A 65 32.68 28.36 13.63
N TRP A 66 32.33 27.46 12.73
CA TRP A 66 31.32 27.73 11.71
C TRP A 66 29.92 27.90 12.29
N LEU A 67 29.50 26.98 13.17
CA LEU A 67 28.21 27.07 13.86
C LEU A 67 28.10 28.38 14.66
N ALA A 68 29.18 28.81 15.31
CA ALA A 68 29.24 30.11 16.01
C ALA A 68 29.03 31.30 15.04
N ALA A 69 29.57 31.22 13.82
CA ALA A 69 29.34 32.23 12.79
C ALA A 69 27.89 32.22 12.30
N GLN A 70 27.29 31.04 12.10
CA GLN A 70 25.89 30.92 11.70
C GLN A 70 24.93 31.40 12.80
N GLN A 71 25.24 31.13 14.07
CA GLN A 71 24.46 31.64 15.20
C GLN A 71 24.46 33.18 15.21
N LYS A 72 25.62 33.82 15.00
CA LYS A 72 25.72 35.28 14.85
C LYS A 72 24.94 35.81 13.65
N ALA A 73 24.80 35.00 12.59
CA ALA A 73 23.99 35.32 11.42
C ALA A 73 22.48 35.06 11.63
N GLY A 74 22.06 34.60 12.81
CA GLY A 74 20.66 34.38 13.20
C GLY A 74 20.16 32.94 13.05
N ALA A 75 21.04 31.93 13.00
CA ALA A 75 20.64 30.52 12.94
C ALA A 75 19.83 30.09 14.18
N ASN A 76 18.71 29.40 13.96
CA ASN A 76 17.89 28.82 15.02
C ASN A 76 18.31 27.38 15.30
N PHE A 77 19.03 27.14 16.40
CA PHE A 77 19.50 25.81 16.78
C PHE A 77 18.41 24.86 17.29
N ASN A 78 17.21 25.38 17.53
CA ASN A 78 16.03 24.63 17.97
C ASN A 78 15.07 24.32 16.80
N ALA A 79 15.39 24.74 15.57
CA ALA A 79 14.66 24.33 14.38
C ALA A 79 14.80 22.81 14.14
N TYR A 80 13.82 22.21 13.49
CA TYR A 80 13.83 20.79 13.12
C TYR A 80 14.24 20.60 11.66
N ARG A 81 15.16 19.67 11.43
CA ARG A 81 15.45 19.08 10.11
C ARG A 81 15.60 17.57 10.27
N HIS A 82 15.05 16.78 9.35
CA HIS A 82 15.08 15.30 9.44
C HIS A 82 14.67 14.80 10.83
N PHE A 83 13.52 15.27 11.31
CA PHE A 83 12.90 14.84 12.55
C PHE A 83 13.67 15.18 13.84
N GLY A 84 14.75 15.96 13.76
CA GLY A 84 15.55 16.35 14.93
C GLY A 84 16.14 17.76 14.84
N THR A 85 16.56 18.29 15.98
CA THR A 85 17.31 19.55 16.05
C THR A 85 18.82 19.31 15.85
N LEU A 86 19.62 20.37 15.70
CA LEU A 86 21.09 20.26 15.62
C LEU A 86 21.68 19.48 16.81
N LEU A 87 21.13 19.66 18.00
CA LEU A 87 21.57 18.93 19.20
C LEU A 87 21.31 17.43 19.05
N HIS A 88 20.15 17.03 18.56
CA HIS A 88 19.81 15.62 18.33
C HIS A 88 20.78 14.97 17.32
N HIS A 89 21.06 15.65 16.21
CA HIS A 89 21.98 15.13 15.20
C HIS A 89 23.42 15.07 15.69
N ALA A 90 23.89 16.06 16.47
CA ALA A 90 25.21 16.02 17.10
C ALA A 90 25.36 14.79 18.03
N ILE A 91 24.33 14.48 18.83
CA ILE A 91 24.31 13.32 19.73
C ILE A 91 24.33 12.01 18.94
N ARG A 92 23.49 11.89 17.89
CA ARG A 92 23.45 10.71 16.99
C ARG A 92 24.83 10.48 16.35
N ALA A 93 25.44 11.54 15.85
CA ALA A 93 26.74 11.52 15.20
C ALA A 93 27.92 11.34 16.16
N GLY A 94 27.71 11.43 17.47
CA GLY A 94 28.79 11.31 18.46
C GLY A 94 29.77 12.47 18.49
N LEU A 95 29.31 13.65 18.08
CA LEU A 95 30.05 14.89 18.12
C LEU A 95 29.91 15.52 19.52
N ASP A 96 30.49 14.86 20.52
CA ASP A 96 30.29 15.20 21.95
C ASP A 96 30.70 16.65 22.26
N ARG A 97 31.78 17.17 21.66
CA ARG A 97 32.23 18.56 21.91
C ARG A 97 31.25 19.54 21.31
N THR A 98 30.76 19.25 20.10
CA THR A 98 29.78 20.04 19.38
C THR A 98 28.43 20.04 20.11
N ALA A 99 27.96 18.88 20.60
CA ALA A 99 26.72 18.78 21.37
C ALA A 99 26.79 19.57 22.69
N LEU A 100 27.90 19.45 23.43
CA LEU A 100 28.11 20.25 24.64
C LEU A 100 28.18 21.75 24.35
N TRP A 101 28.81 22.13 23.24
CA TRP A 101 28.85 23.51 22.80
C TRP A 101 27.46 24.04 22.41
N LEU A 102 26.66 23.26 21.66
CA LEU A 102 25.28 23.61 21.31
C LEU A 102 24.41 23.85 22.55
N LEU A 103 24.55 23.01 23.58
CA LEU A 103 23.89 23.21 24.89
C LEU A 103 24.29 24.53 25.54
N GLN A 104 25.58 24.88 25.52
CA GLN A 104 26.07 26.17 26.04
C GLN A 104 25.53 27.37 25.25
N GLN A 105 25.21 27.16 23.97
CA GLN A 105 24.67 28.18 23.08
C GLN A 105 23.13 28.27 23.07
N GLY A 106 22.45 27.57 23.98
CA GLY A 106 20.99 27.68 24.14
C GLY A 106 20.16 26.71 23.29
N ALA A 107 20.75 25.64 22.77
CA ALA A 107 19.96 24.52 22.24
C ALA A 107 19.15 23.89 23.38
N ASP A 108 17.84 23.73 23.19
CA ASP A 108 16.93 23.20 24.21
C ASP A 108 16.96 21.66 24.21
N PRO A 109 17.48 21.02 25.28
CA PRO A 109 17.57 19.57 25.35
C PRO A 109 16.24 18.88 25.63
N ARG A 110 15.16 19.62 25.93
CA ARG A 110 13.83 19.07 26.23
C ARG A 110 12.96 18.88 24.99
N LEU A 111 13.38 19.48 23.87
CA LEU A 111 12.77 19.21 22.57
C LEU A 111 12.93 17.72 22.25
N LYS A 112 11.90 17.11 21.69
CA LYS A 112 11.86 15.67 21.42
C LYS A 112 11.92 15.38 19.93
N LEU A 113 12.49 14.25 19.54
CA LEU A 113 12.44 13.81 18.14
C LEU A 113 10.99 13.72 17.62
N GLN A 114 10.76 14.19 16.40
CA GLN A 114 9.47 14.10 15.71
C GLN A 114 9.42 12.80 14.90
N SER A 115 9.04 11.66 15.48
CA SER A 115 8.96 10.38 14.74
C SER A 115 7.55 10.07 14.27
N SER A 116 7.44 9.57 13.04
CA SER A 116 6.48 8.54 12.66
C SER A 116 7.12 7.16 12.90
N ALA A 117 6.46 6.33 13.69
CA ALA A 117 6.59 4.88 13.86
C ALA A 117 7.79 4.15 14.55
N SER A 118 9.07 4.56 14.58
CA SER A 118 10.11 3.61 15.10
C SER A 118 11.32 4.13 15.89
N ALA A 119 11.52 5.44 16.01
CA ALA A 119 12.46 6.00 16.99
C ALA A 119 11.63 6.78 18.00
N GLY A 120 11.58 6.33 19.26
CA GLY A 120 10.74 6.94 20.28
C GLY A 120 10.83 8.48 20.30
N ASN A 121 9.80 9.11 20.85
CA ASN A 121 9.70 10.56 21.11
C ASN A 121 10.71 10.99 22.20
N LEU A 122 12.00 10.76 21.92
CA LEU A 122 13.13 10.88 22.84
C LEU A 122 13.60 12.33 22.91
N ASP A 123 13.86 12.80 24.13
CA ASP A 123 14.59 14.05 24.35
C ASP A 123 16.12 13.85 24.26
N ALA A 124 16.91 14.91 24.43
CA ALA A 124 18.36 14.84 24.31
C ALA A 124 19.02 13.95 25.38
N LEU A 125 18.45 13.83 26.59
CA LEU A 125 18.99 12.98 27.66
C LEU A 125 18.72 11.51 27.37
N GLU A 126 17.51 11.19 26.93
CA GLU A 126 17.11 9.84 26.55
C GLU A 126 17.90 9.36 25.33
N LEU A 127 18.07 10.21 24.33
CA LEU A 127 18.87 9.93 23.14
C LEU A 127 20.37 9.77 23.45
N ALA A 128 20.92 10.62 24.32
CA ALA A 128 22.32 10.49 24.75
C ALA A 128 22.59 9.19 25.50
N ARG A 129 21.62 8.70 26.29
CA ARG A 129 21.71 7.39 26.94
C ARG A 129 21.65 6.26 25.91
N ASP A 130 20.67 6.30 25.01
CA ASP A 130 20.48 5.31 23.93
C ASP A 130 21.74 5.15 23.08
N ARG A 131 22.39 6.27 22.72
CA ARG A 131 23.61 6.29 21.90
C ARG A 131 24.91 6.18 22.70
N ASN A 132 24.83 5.80 23.98
CA ASN A 132 25.97 5.62 24.89
C ASN A 132 26.93 6.84 24.93
N ARG A 133 26.40 8.03 25.22
CA ARG A 133 27.12 9.31 25.31
C ARG A 133 27.24 9.80 26.77
N PRO A 134 28.11 9.19 27.60
CA PRO A 134 28.14 9.44 29.04
C PRO A 134 28.50 10.88 29.43
N ARG A 135 29.29 11.57 28.60
CA ARG A 135 29.66 12.98 28.84
C ARG A 135 28.45 13.92 28.70
N ILE A 136 27.61 13.68 27.71
CA ILE A 136 26.41 14.46 27.45
C ILE A 136 25.35 14.16 28.51
N VAL A 137 25.15 12.87 28.86
CA VAL A 137 24.26 12.46 29.96
C VAL A 137 24.62 13.20 31.26
N LYS A 138 25.92 13.21 31.63
CA LYS A 138 26.38 13.92 32.82
C LYS A 138 26.12 15.43 32.75
N ALA A 139 26.31 16.05 31.58
CA ALA A 139 26.05 17.48 31.41
C ALA A 139 24.56 17.84 31.52
N LEU A 140 23.67 17.00 30.97
CA LEU A 140 22.22 17.21 31.02
C LEU A 140 21.61 16.96 32.41
N GLN A 141 22.22 16.07 33.20
CA GLN A 141 21.81 15.82 34.59
C GLN A 141 22.31 16.90 35.57
N ALA A 142 23.35 17.65 35.19
CA ALA A 142 23.89 18.73 35.99
C ALA A 142 23.13 20.06 35.78
N PRO A 143 23.27 21.04 36.69
CA PRO A 143 22.84 22.41 36.44
C PRO A 143 23.49 22.97 35.16
N PRO A 144 22.76 23.75 34.34
CA PRO A 144 21.42 24.31 34.59
C PRO A 144 20.25 23.41 34.14
N PHE A 145 20.51 22.30 33.45
CA PHE A 145 19.46 21.51 32.79
C PHE A 145 18.67 20.63 33.77
N ASN A 146 19.36 20.02 34.74
CA ASN A 146 18.78 19.18 35.80
C ASN A 146 17.78 18.13 35.28
N MET A 147 18.03 17.56 34.09
CA MET A 147 17.15 16.57 33.49
C MET A 147 17.28 15.22 34.20
N ALA A 148 16.15 14.56 34.42
CA ALA A 148 16.11 13.23 35.04
C ALA A 148 15.58 12.22 34.03
N LEU A 149 16.18 11.03 34.00
CA LEU A 149 15.63 9.93 33.22
C LEU A 149 14.30 9.47 33.86
N PRO A 150 13.27 9.13 33.08
CA PRO A 150 12.07 8.49 33.60
C PRO A 150 12.44 7.24 34.40
N LYS A 151 11.73 7.01 35.52
CA LYS A 151 11.89 5.80 36.33
C LYS A 151 11.56 4.59 35.44
N PRO A 152 12.47 3.63 35.23
CA PRO A 152 12.19 2.51 34.34
C PRO A 152 11.04 1.68 34.93
N PRO A 153 10.05 1.22 34.14
CA PRO A 153 9.21 0.12 34.57
C PRO A 153 10.10 -1.10 34.81
N ALA A 154 9.83 -1.85 35.87
CA ALA A 154 10.63 -3.00 36.26
C ALA A 154 10.58 -4.07 35.16
N VAL A 155 11.68 -4.23 34.42
CA VAL A 155 11.87 -5.33 33.47
C VAL A 155 13.20 -6.01 33.77
N ARG A 156 13.15 -7.35 33.72
CA ARG A 156 14.23 -8.31 34.02
C ARG A 156 15.47 -8.10 33.14
N PRO A 157 16.67 -8.48 33.61
CA PRO A 157 17.93 -8.09 33.00
C PRO A 157 18.17 -8.81 31.67
N THR A 158 18.28 -8.05 30.59
CA THR A 158 19.00 -8.43 29.38
C THR A 158 20.43 -7.89 29.47
N SER A 159 21.40 -8.77 29.26
CA SER A 159 22.83 -8.46 29.24
C SER A 159 23.26 -7.73 27.95
N PRO A 160 24.40 -7.01 27.97
CA PRO A 160 24.71 -5.94 27.02
C PRO A 160 25.27 -6.45 25.68
N ALA A 161 24.88 -5.76 24.61
CA ALA A 161 25.43 -5.92 23.27
C ALA A 161 26.87 -5.38 23.17
N THR A 162 27.80 -6.27 22.81
CA THR A 162 29.09 -5.90 22.21
C THR A 162 29.01 -6.12 20.70
N GLY A 163 29.59 -5.17 19.93
CA GLY A 163 29.38 -4.96 18.51
C GLY A 163 29.46 -6.19 17.60
N SER A 164 28.62 -6.20 16.57
CA SER A 164 28.51 -7.26 15.56
C SER A 164 29.74 -7.31 14.66
N PRO A 165 30.53 -8.41 14.67
CA PRO A 165 31.08 -8.96 13.44
C PRO A 165 29.95 -9.65 12.66
N ALA A 166 30.22 -10.09 11.43
CA ALA A 166 29.31 -10.95 10.63
C ALA A 166 28.64 -12.03 11.50
N PRO A 167 27.36 -12.37 11.27
CA PRO A 167 26.60 -13.21 12.18
C PRO A 167 27.29 -14.57 12.35
N ALA A 168 27.93 -14.76 13.50
CA ALA A 168 28.32 -16.08 13.97
C ALA A 168 27.03 -16.80 14.38
N ILE A 169 26.64 -17.80 13.62
CA ILE A 169 25.45 -18.61 13.91
C ILE A 169 25.70 -19.40 15.21
N PRO A 170 24.76 -19.39 16.18
CA PRO A 170 24.81 -20.30 17.32
C PRO A 170 24.79 -21.76 16.83
N ALA A 171 25.66 -22.61 17.37
CA ALA A 171 25.90 -23.98 16.92
C ALA A 171 24.78 -24.99 17.30
N ASP A 172 23.51 -24.64 17.11
CA ASP A 172 22.36 -25.49 17.44
C ASP A 172 21.41 -25.72 16.25
N VAL A 173 20.57 -26.75 16.37
CA VAL A 173 19.65 -27.20 15.31
C VAL A 173 18.62 -26.11 14.95
N PRO A 174 17.96 -25.41 15.91
CA PRO A 174 17.01 -24.35 15.59
C PRO A 174 17.61 -23.20 14.78
N ALA A 175 18.85 -22.81 15.05
CA ALA A 175 19.52 -21.75 14.28
C ALA A 175 19.78 -22.17 12.83
N VAL A 176 20.20 -23.42 12.60
CA VAL A 176 20.37 -23.96 11.24
C VAL A 176 19.04 -24.03 10.50
N ARG A 177 17.95 -24.43 11.15
CA ARG A 177 16.62 -24.46 10.53
C ARG A 177 16.13 -23.06 10.13
N ARG A 178 16.31 -22.07 11.01
CA ARG A 178 16.02 -20.66 10.70
C ARG A 178 16.84 -20.13 9.52
N PHE A 179 18.12 -20.49 9.45
CA PHE A 179 18.98 -20.14 8.32
C PHE A 179 18.46 -20.73 7.00
N VAL A 180 18.11 -22.03 6.98
CA VAL A 180 17.56 -22.68 5.78
C VAL A 180 16.23 -22.06 5.36
N GLN A 181 15.36 -21.75 6.32
CA GLN A 181 14.11 -21.05 6.05
C GLN A 181 14.36 -19.66 5.46
N GLN A 182 15.32 -18.90 5.99
CA GLN A 182 15.68 -17.58 5.45
C GLN A 182 16.20 -17.67 4.01
N LEU A 183 17.06 -18.64 3.70
CA LEU A 183 17.54 -18.85 2.33
C LEU A 183 16.39 -19.07 1.35
N HIS A 184 15.40 -19.87 1.75
CA HIS A 184 14.21 -20.10 0.94
C HIS A 184 13.40 -18.81 0.77
N LEU A 185 13.15 -18.06 1.85
CA LEU A 185 12.43 -16.79 1.81
C LEU A 185 13.14 -15.69 1.00
N ASP A 186 14.47 -15.68 0.94
CA ASP A 186 15.25 -14.74 0.13
C ASP A 186 15.02 -14.92 -1.39
N LEU A 187 14.40 -16.02 -1.81
CA LEU A 187 13.96 -16.26 -3.19
C LEU A 187 12.52 -15.80 -3.47
N TYR A 188 11.76 -15.36 -2.45
CA TYR A 188 10.36 -14.95 -2.54
C TYR A 188 10.06 -13.43 -2.70
N PRO A 189 10.95 -12.53 -3.19
CA PRO A 189 10.56 -11.13 -3.33
C PRO A 189 9.66 -10.81 -4.54
N GLU A 190 9.32 -11.76 -5.43
CA GLU A 190 8.40 -11.49 -6.55
C GLU A 190 7.28 -12.54 -6.68
N PRO A 191 6.00 -12.15 -6.62
CA PRO A 191 4.89 -13.04 -6.93
C PRO A 191 4.84 -13.49 -8.41
N ARG A 192 5.79 -13.08 -9.27
CA ARG A 192 5.76 -13.30 -10.72
C ARG A 192 7.15 -13.51 -11.35
N TYR A 193 7.54 -14.79 -11.46
CA TYR A 193 8.28 -15.38 -12.60
C TYR A 193 9.73 -15.03 -12.94
N MET A 194 10.50 -14.27 -12.16
CA MET A 194 11.93 -14.09 -12.47
C MET A 194 12.84 -14.23 -11.26
N VAL A 195 13.40 -15.43 -11.04
CA VAL A 195 14.59 -15.53 -10.19
C VAL A 195 15.78 -15.06 -11.03
N TYR A 196 16.23 -13.82 -10.80
CA TYR A 196 17.36 -13.26 -11.53
C TYR A 196 18.66 -14.02 -11.20
N GLU A 197 19.46 -14.35 -12.21
CA GLU A 197 20.73 -15.08 -12.05
C GLU A 197 21.69 -14.41 -11.05
N GLN A 198 21.67 -13.07 -10.99
CA GLN A 198 22.42 -12.27 -10.03
C GLN A 198 21.92 -12.44 -8.58
N GLN A 199 20.62 -12.65 -8.36
CA GLN A 199 20.06 -12.92 -7.04
C GLN A 199 20.44 -14.32 -6.56
N LEU A 200 20.39 -15.33 -7.43
CA LEU A 200 20.87 -16.68 -7.13
C LEU A 200 22.35 -16.69 -6.78
N THR A 201 23.16 -15.97 -7.55
CA THR A 201 24.60 -15.85 -7.31
C THR A 201 24.90 -15.20 -5.96
N ARG A 202 24.19 -14.12 -5.60
CA ARG A 202 24.32 -13.45 -4.29
C ARG A 202 23.86 -14.34 -3.14
N SER A 203 22.70 -14.99 -3.30
CA SER A 203 22.15 -15.91 -2.29
C SER A 203 23.12 -17.07 -2.03
N LEU A 204 23.62 -17.72 -3.08
CA LEU A 204 24.64 -18.77 -2.96
C LEU A 204 25.93 -18.28 -2.31
N ALA A 205 26.43 -17.10 -2.71
CA ALA A 205 27.63 -16.50 -2.12
C ALA A 205 27.46 -16.18 -0.63
N SER A 206 26.26 -15.79 -0.19
CA SER A 206 25.94 -15.55 1.22
C SER A 206 25.80 -16.85 2.03
N ALA A 207 25.29 -17.92 1.40
CA ALA A 207 25.09 -19.21 2.05
C ALA A 207 26.39 -20.00 2.21
N GLN A 208 27.31 -19.88 1.25
CA GLN A 208 28.50 -20.74 1.16
C GLN A 208 29.44 -20.65 2.38
N PRO A 209 29.76 -19.47 2.95
CA PRO A 209 30.58 -19.38 4.16
C PRO A 209 29.93 -20.06 5.37
N VAL A 210 28.60 -19.99 5.47
CA VAL A 210 27.83 -20.62 6.55
C VAL A 210 27.88 -22.14 6.40
N LEU A 211 27.58 -22.66 5.20
CA LEU A 211 27.60 -24.09 4.91
C LEU A 211 28.98 -24.72 5.16
N GLN A 212 30.07 -23.98 4.93
CA GLN A 212 31.44 -24.42 5.20
C GLN A 212 31.78 -24.50 6.70
N GLN A 213 31.09 -23.75 7.55
CA GLN A 213 31.35 -23.70 9.00
C GLN A 213 30.48 -24.68 9.80
N LEU A 214 29.39 -25.18 9.22
CA LEU A 214 28.50 -26.12 9.90
C LEU A 214 29.10 -27.52 9.98
N SER A 215 29.00 -28.14 11.16
CA SER A 215 29.41 -29.55 11.29
C SER A 215 28.44 -30.46 10.51
N PRO A 216 28.93 -31.52 9.85
CA PRO A 216 28.07 -32.46 9.11
C PRO A 216 26.98 -33.10 9.98
N ALA A 217 27.27 -33.34 11.27
CA ALA A 217 26.31 -33.91 12.21
C ALA A 217 25.16 -32.95 12.52
N LEU A 218 25.48 -31.67 12.77
CA LEU A 218 24.48 -30.64 13.04
C LEU A 218 23.60 -30.37 11.80
N TRP A 219 24.22 -30.28 10.62
CA TRP A 219 23.52 -30.13 9.35
C TRP A 219 22.55 -31.28 9.08
N ARG A 220 23.02 -32.52 9.26
CA ARG A 220 22.19 -33.72 9.12
C ARG A 220 21.01 -33.71 10.10
N GLN A 221 21.23 -33.33 11.36
CA GLN A 221 20.18 -33.28 12.37
C GLN A 221 19.14 -32.19 12.08
N ALA A 222 19.56 -31.06 11.51
CA ALA A 222 18.65 -29.99 11.11
C ALA A 222 17.75 -30.40 9.93
N LEU A 223 18.34 -31.05 8.91
CA LEU A 223 17.62 -31.52 7.72
C LEU A 223 16.80 -32.80 7.93
N ASP A 224 16.94 -33.49 9.08
CA ASP A 224 16.09 -34.63 9.46
C ASP A 224 14.70 -34.15 9.96
N ASP A 225 14.07 -33.31 9.14
CA ASP A 225 12.83 -32.58 9.39
C ASP A 225 12.19 -32.20 8.04
N ASP A 226 10.92 -32.57 7.83
CA ASP A 226 10.23 -32.39 6.55
C ASP A 226 10.22 -30.91 6.10
N PRO A 227 9.75 -29.93 6.91
CA PRO A 227 9.75 -28.52 6.52
C PRO A 227 11.14 -27.98 6.17
N THR A 228 12.15 -28.34 6.97
CA THR A 228 13.52 -27.85 6.75
C THR A 228 14.11 -28.41 5.46
N LEU A 229 13.92 -29.70 5.18
CA LEU A 229 14.40 -30.30 3.94
C LEU A 229 13.66 -29.76 2.71
N GLU A 230 12.35 -29.52 2.83
CA GLU A 230 11.52 -28.90 1.80
C GLU A 230 12.03 -27.50 1.44
N HIS A 231 12.27 -26.63 2.42
CA HIS A 231 12.84 -25.29 2.20
C HIS A 231 14.24 -25.35 1.58
N TRP A 232 15.11 -26.24 2.08
CA TRP A 232 16.46 -26.41 1.54
C TRP A 232 16.44 -26.79 0.06
N LEU A 233 15.62 -27.78 -0.30
CA LEU A 233 15.52 -28.22 -1.68
C LEU A 233 14.73 -27.25 -2.56
N GLY A 234 13.77 -26.50 -2.01
CA GLY A 234 13.16 -25.36 -2.68
C GLY A 234 14.22 -24.36 -3.14
N TRP A 235 15.08 -23.93 -2.21
CA TRP A 235 16.18 -23.03 -2.54
C TRP A 235 17.24 -23.63 -3.47
N ALA A 236 17.69 -24.86 -3.20
CA ALA A 236 18.75 -25.47 -4.00
C ALA A 236 18.29 -25.81 -5.43
N SER A 237 17.01 -26.17 -5.63
CA SER A 237 16.48 -26.64 -6.91
C SER A 237 16.59 -25.62 -8.05
N VAL A 238 16.52 -24.33 -7.73
CA VAL A 238 16.62 -23.21 -8.69
C VAL A 238 18.05 -22.79 -8.99
N MET A 239 19.05 -23.42 -8.35
CA MET A 239 20.46 -23.17 -8.65
C MET A 239 20.83 -23.70 -10.03
N PRO A 240 21.85 -23.10 -10.69
CA PRO A 240 22.38 -23.62 -11.95
C PRO A 240 22.73 -25.11 -11.87
N ALA A 241 22.56 -25.82 -12.99
CA ALA A 241 22.68 -27.27 -13.06
C ALA A 241 24.05 -27.81 -12.62
N ASP A 242 25.11 -27.02 -12.76
CA ASP A 242 26.46 -27.37 -12.32
C ASP A 242 26.66 -27.21 -10.80
N LYS A 243 25.78 -26.49 -10.10
CA LYS A 243 25.86 -26.24 -8.64
C LYS A 243 25.01 -27.20 -7.82
N PHE A 244 23.81 -27.54 -8.30
CA PHE A 244 22.86 -28.36 -7.56
C PHE A 244 23.42 -29.72 -7.10
N PRO A 245 24.18 -30.49 -7.91
CA PRO A 245 24.71 -31.78 -7.45
C PRO A 245 25.57 -31.68 -6.19
N ALA A 246 26.37 -30.62 -6.05
CA ALA A 246 27.20 -30.39 -4.87
C ALA A 246 26.35 -30.03 -3.64
N LEU A 247 25.30 -29.21 -3.83
CA LEU A 247 24.37 -28.87 -2.75
C LEU A 247 23.57 -30.10 -2.31
N LEU A 248 23.10 -30.91 -3.25
CA LEU A 248 22.40 -32.14 -2.97
C LEU A 248 23.28 -33.11 -2.17
N GLN A 249 24.57 -33.22 -2.49
CA GLN A 249 25.53 -34.07 -1.74
C GLN A 249 25.63 -33.74 -0.25
N THR A 250 25.31 -32.50 0.15
CA THR A 250 25.28 -32.13 1.58
C THR A 250 24.14 -32.81 2.36
N VAL A 251 23.11 -33.28 1.65
CA VAL A 251 22.01 -34.03 2.24
C VAL A 251 22.37 -35.51 2.33
N ASP A 252 22.35 -36.05 3.54
CA ASP A 252 22.63 -37.46 3.77
C ASP A 252 21.60 -38.36 3.07
N GLY A 253 22.06 -39.47 2.49
CA GLY A 253 21.19 -40.38 1.73
C GLY A 253 20.06 -40.99 2.57
N SER A 254 20.30 -41.25 3.86
CA SER A 254 19.27 -41.80 4.75
C SER A 254 18.22 -40.77 5.17
N VAL A 255 18.62 -39.49 5.33
CA VAL A 255 17.67 -38.37 5.54
C VAL A 255 16.81 -38.20 4.29
N LEU A 256 17.44 -38.19 3.11
CA LEU A 256 16.73 -38.06 1.83
C LEU A 256 15.76 -39.22 1.57
N GLN A 257 16.12 -40.45 1.97
CA GLN A 257 15.23 -41.61 1.90
C GLN A 257 14.04 -41.48 2.85
N LYS A 258 14.28 -41.09 4.10
CA LYS A 258 13.25 -40.92 5.13
C LYS A 258 12.27 -39.80 4.77
N HIS A 259 12.77 -38.72 4.18
CA HIS A 259 12.03 -37.49 3.85
C HIS A 259 11.85 -37.29 2.33
N ALA A 260 11.75 -38.39 1.57
CA ALA A 260 11.64 -38.37 0.11
C ALA A 260 10.48 -37.51 -0.42
N ARG A 261 9.37 -37.47 0.34
CA ARG A 261 8.19 -36.65 0.02
C ARG A 261 8.49 -35.15 0.13
N ALA A 262 9.05 -34.71 1.25
CA ALA A 262 9.46 -33.31 1.44
C ALA A 262 10.49 -32.87 0.40
N ALA A 263 11.38 -33.79 0.01
CA ALA A 263 12.35 -33.51 -1.04
C ALA A 263 11.71 -33.25 -2.42
N LEU A 264 10.73 -34.06 -2.80
CA LEU A 264 9.96 -33.86 -4.04
C LEU A 264 9.07 -32.61 -3.98
N ARG A 265 8.50 -32.30 -2.81
CA ARG A 265 7.76 -31.05 -2.58
C ARG A 265 8.64 -29.83 -2.75
N GLY A 266 9.82 -29.82 -2.13
CA GLY A 266 10.78 -28.72 -2.24
C GLY A 266 11.14 -28.43 -3.69
N MET A 267 11.47 -29.47 -4.47
CA MET A 267 11.71 -29.32 -5.91
C MET A 267 10.50 -28.77 -6.68
N SER A 268 9.28 -29.15 -6.29
CA SER A 268 8.06 -28.72 -6.96
C SER A 268 7.67 -27.26 -6.68
N LEU A 269 8.15 -26.66 -5.58
CA LEU A 269 7.75 -25.30 -5.16
C LEU A 269 7.99 -24.24 -6.25
N HIS A 270 9.07 -24.38 -7.01
CA HIS A 270 9.43 -23.48 -8.11
C HIS A 270 9.35 -24.14 -9.49
N GLY A 271 9.00 -25.43 -9.56
CA GLY A 271 8.89 -26.14 -10.82
C GLY A 271 7.64 -25.70 -11.58
N ARG A 272 7.80 -25.32 -12.85
CA ARG A 272 6.67 -25.01 -13.73
C ARG A 272 7.02 -25.33 -15.18
N VAL A 273 6.09 -25.94 -15.90
CA VAL A 273 6.22 -26.12 -17.34
C VAL A 273 5.49 -24.97 -18.04
N ASP A 274 6.28 -24.01 -18.53
CA ASP A 274 5.81 -22.88 -19.32
C ASP A 274 6.20 -23.02 -20.79
N PHE A 275 5.39 -22.43 -21.66
CA PHE A 275 5.65 -22.35 -23.09
C PHE A 275 5.51 -20.91 -23.56
N THR A 276 6.37 -20.50 -24.47
CA THR A 276 6.24 -19.23 -25.18
C THR A 276 5.20 -19.35 -26.29
N THR A 277 4.84 -18.21 -26.89
CA THR A 277 3.83 -18.13 -27.96
C THR A 277 4.16 -18.91 -29.22
N ASP A 278 5.45 -19.15 -29.48
CA ASP A 278 5.94 -19.92 -30.63
C ASP A 278 6.07 -21.43 -30.35
N GLY A 279 5.64 -21.89 -29.17
CA GLY A 279 5.72 -23.31 -28.80
C GLY A 279 7.09 -23.75 -28.28
N SER A 280 8.08 -22.86 -28.21
CA SER A 280 9.33 -23.16 -27.52
C SER A 280 9.14 -23.20 -26.00
N HIS A 281 10.02 -23.93 -25.31
CA HIS A 281 9.96 -24.07 -23.86
C HIS A 281 10.24 -22.70 -23.21
N GLY A 282 9.31 -22.24 -22.38
CA GLY A 282 9.55 -21.14 -21.44
C GLY A 282 10.58 -21.55 -20.39
N ARG A 283 11.09 -20.59 -19.60
CA ARG A 283 12.04 -20.91 -18.53
C ARG A 283 11.33 -21.69 -17.41
N ASN A 284 11.62 -22.98 -17.27
CA ASN A 284 11.38 -23.68 -16.01
C ASN A 284 12.45 -23.23 -15.00
N PRO A 285 12.09 -22.65 -13.84
CA PRO A 285 13.06 -22.23 -12.84
C PRO A 285 13.92 -23.39 -12.32
N VAL A 286 13.41 -24.63 -12.38
CA VAL A 286 14.14 -25.83 -11.96
C VAL A 286 14.68 -26.56 -13.19
N HIS A 287 16.00 -26.59 -13.33
CA HIS A 287 16.66 -27.22 -14.47
C HIS A 287 16.40 -28.75 -14.52
N PRO A 288 16.19 -29.35 -15.71
CA PRO A 288 15.92 -30.79 -15.85
C PRO A 288 16.98 -31.71 -15.22
N ASP A 289 18.25 -31.31 -15.29
CA ASP A 289 19.33 -32.10 -14.71
C ASP A 289 19.30 -32.09 -13.16
N ASN A 290 18.70 -31.07 -12.53
CA ASN A 290 18.49 -31.06 -11.08
C ASN A 290 17.46 -32.12 -10.68
N TRP A 291 16.37 -32.24 -11.45
CA TRP A 291 15.40 -33.32 -11.29
C TRP A 291 16.04 -34.71 -11.46
N LYS A 292 16.84 -34.91 -12.51
CA LYS A 292 17.58 -36.18 -12.71
C LYS A 292 18.50 -36.50 -11.54
N ALA A 293 19.25 -35.51 -11.05
CA ALA A 293 20.17 -35.66 -9.93
C ALA A 293 19.45 -36.07 -8.63
N LEU A 294 18.31 -35.46 -8.32
CA LEU A 294 17.51 -35.85 -7.14
C LEU A 294 16.93 -37.26 -7.32
N LEU A 295 16.27 -37.53 -8.44
CA LEU A 295 15.60 -38.82 -8.70
C LEU A 295 16.57 -40.01 -8.65
N ALA A 296 17.83 -39.79 -9.03
CA ALA A 296 18.89 -40.80 -8.92
C ALA A 296 19.26 -41.15 -7.47
N ARG A 297 19.06 -40.23 -6.51
CA ARG A 297 19.39 -40.44 -5.08
C ARG A 297 18.22 -40.93 -4.24
N LEU A 298 16.99 -40.72 -4.69
CA LEU A 298 15.80 -41.22 -4.00
C LEU A 298 15.72 -42.76 -4.10
N PRO A 299 15.10 -43.45 -3.14
CA PRO A 299 14.81 -44.88 -3.29
C PRO A 299 13.72 -45.09 -4.35
N GLY A 300 13.72 -46.25 -5.01
CA GLY A 300 12.65 -46.67 -5.92
C GLY A 300 11.98 -47.94 -5.38
N PRO A 301 10.66 -48.15 -5.61
CA PRO A 301 9.72 -47.23 -6.27
C PRO A 301 9.29 -46.06 -5.36
N LEU A 302 8.92 -44.92 -5.96
CA LEU A 302 8.36 -43.78 -5.22
C LEU A 302 7.01 -44.16 -4.60
N ASP A 303 6.84 -43.94 -3.28
CA ASP A 303 5.59 -44.18 -2.56
C ASP A 303 4.53 -43.15 -2.97
N GLN A 304 3.38 -43.61 -3.49
CA GLN A 304 2.38 -42.82 -4.18
C GLN A 304 1.37 -42.14 -3.28
N ALA A 305 1.11 -42.66 -2.07
CA ALA A 305 -0.07 -42.27 -1.29
C ALA A 305 -0.08 -40.79 -0.87
N GLN A 306 1.04 -40.07 -1.05
CA GLN A 306 1.23 -38.71 -0.53
C GLN A 306 2.12 -37.79 -1.39
N LEU A 307 2.41 -38.14 -2.65
CA LEU A 307 3.24 -37.30 -3.53
C LEU A 307 2.49 -36.03 -3.99
N PRO A 308 3.18 -34.90 -4.18
CA PRO A 308 2.61 -33.76 -4.89
C PRO A 308 2.35 -34.11 -6.37
N PRO A 309 1.46 -33.38 -7.07
CA PRO A 309 1.33 -33.51 -8.52
C PRO A 309 2.63 -33.10 -9.20
N LEU A 310 3.33 -34.06 -9.81
CA LEU A 310 4.65 -33.85 -10.40
C LEU A 310 4.59 -33.50 -11.89
N LEU A 311 3.54 -33.87 -12.63
CA LEU A 311 3.57 -33.73 -14.10
C LEU A 311 3.62 -32.26 -14.56
N ALA A 312 2.85 -31.36 -13.92
CA ALA A 312 2.84 -29.94 -14.28
C ALA A 312 4.09 -29.14 -13.83
N VAL A 313 4.90 -29.69 -12.93
CA VAL A 313 6.09 -29.04 -12.35
C VAL A 313 7.41 -29.62 -12.88
N THR A 314 7.33 -30.73 -13.60
CA THR A 314 8.48 -31.42 -14.20
C THR A 314 8.37 -31.38 -15.71
N GLU A 315 9.47 -31.08 -16.42
CA GLU A 315 9.44 -31.02 -17.88
C GLU A 315 8.95 -32.36 -18.49
N PRO A 316 8.13 -32.31 -19.58
CA PRO A 316 7.53 -33.50 -20.17
C PRO A 316 8.54 -34.58 -20.59
N ASP A 317 9.72 -34.18 -21.04
CA ASP A 317 10.79 -35.11 -21.43
C ASP A 317 11.33 -35.96 -20.24
N LEU A 318 11.04 -35.57 -19.00
CA LEU A 318 11.38 -36.32 -17.78
C LEU A 318 10.25 -37.23 -17.28
N TRP A 319 9.04 -37.14 -17.81
CA TRP A 319 7.92 -37.98 -17.37
C TRP A 319 8.19 -39.48 -17.53
N PRO A 320 8.81 -39.98 -18.62
CA PRO A 320 9.18 -41.39 -18.73
C PRO A 320 10.06 -41.88 -17.58
N LEU A 321 11.00 -41.04 -17.13
CA LEU A 321 11.86 -41.32 -15.99
C LEU A 321 11.04 -41.38 -14.68
N LEU A 322 10.16 -40.40 -14.43
CA LEU A 322 9.27 -40.44 -13.25
C LEU A 322 8.46 -41.75 -13.21
N PHE A 323 7.89 -42.14 -14.35
CA PHE A 323 7.10 -43.36 -14.46
C PHE A 323 7.93 -44.64 -14.25
N GLN A 324 9.15 -44.67 -14.78
CA GLN A 324 10.10 -45.77 -14.55
C GLN A 324 10.46 -45.88 -13.06
N ARG A 325 10.51 -44.75 -12.34
CA ARG A 325 10.76 -44.69 -10.89
C ARG A 325 9.53 -45.02 -10.04
N GLY A 326 8.42 -45.41 -10.67
CA GLY A 326 7.21 -45.87 -9.99
C GLY A 326 6.16 -44.79 -9.76
N TYR A 327 6.36 -43.57 -10.28
CA TYR A 327 5.33 -42.53 -10.22
C TYR A 327 4.05 -42.97 -10.96
N ARG A 328 2.91 -42.68 -10.34
CA ARG A 328 1.58 -42.86 -10.91
C ARG A 328 0.83 -41.55 -10.69
N PRO A 329 0.38 -40.88 -11.76
CA PRO A 329 -0.34 -39.63 -11.61
C PRO A 329 -1.69 -39.84 -10.92
N GLY A 330 -2.11 -38.85 -10.14
CA GLY A 330 -3.44 -38.79 -9.52
C GLY A 330 -4.52 -38.32 -10.50
N GLU A 331 -5.46 -37.51 -10.00
CA GLU A 331 -6.53 -36.92 -10.82
C GLU A 331 -5.99 -35.96 -11.88
N LEU A 332 -6.57 -36.02 -13.08
CA LEU A 332 -6.13 -35.24 -14.24
C LEU A 332 -6.10 -33.73 -13.97
N GLU A 333 -7.13 -33.23 -13.30
CA GLU A 333 -7.25 -31.80 -12.97
C GLU A 333 -6.11 -31.34 -12.05
N THR A 334 -5.84 -32.08 -10.97
CA THR A 334 -4.77 -31.77 -10.02
C THR A 334 -3.38 -31.89 -10.64
N GLU A 335 -3.17 -32.86 -11.53
CA GLU A 335 -1.88 -33.11 -12.17
C GLU A 335 -1.55 -32.16 -13.30
N LEU A 336 -2.56 -31.81 -14.12
CA LEU A 336 -2.35 -31.20 -15.43
C LEU A 336 -3.35 -30.10 -15.77
N GLY A 337 -4.30 -29.72 -14.89
CA GLY A 337 -5.33 -28.73 -15.21
C GLY A 337 -4.75 -27.42 -15.76
N ARG A 338 -3.79 -26.84 -15.04
CA ARG A 338 -3.06 -25.63 -15.48
C ARG A 338 -2.22 -25.87 -16.74
N PHE A 339 -1.49 -26.99 -16.80
CA PHE A 339 -0.67 -27.35 -17.96
C PHE A 339 -1.53 -27.45 -19.24
N LEU A 340 -2.69 -28.11 -19.17
CA LEU A 340 -3.62 -28.25 -20.30
C LEU A 340 -4.21 -26.92 -20.72
N ALA A 341 -4.54 -26.05 -19.75
CA ALA A 341 -4.94 -24.69 -20.04
C ALA A 341 -3.85 -23.94 -20.78
N GLU A 342 -2.60 -23.98 -20.30
CA GLU A 342 -1.51 -23.09 -20.73
C GLU A 342 -0.70 -23.56 -21.95
N THR A 343 -0.68 -24.86 -22.26
CA THR A 343 0.19 -25.42 -23.32
C THR A 343 -0.30 -25.09 -24.74
N PRO A 344 0.54 -24.57 -25.66
CA PRO A 344 0.18 -24.33 -27.05
C PRO A 344 -0.16 -25.62 -27.84
N PRO A 345 -0.79 -25.52 -29.03
CA PRO A 345 -1.22 -26.68 -29.81
C PRO A 345 -0.10 -27.67 -30.16
N GLU A 346 1.07 -27.17 -30.58
CA GLU A 346 2.16 -28.02 -31.07
C GLU A 346 2.77 -28.88 -29.94
N PRO A 347 3.23 -28.32 -28.79
CA PRO A 347 3.71 -29.13 -27.68
C PRO A 347 2.62 -30.09 -27.15
N LEU A 348 1.37 -29.63 -27.05
CA LEU A 348 0.27 -30.50 -26.64
C LEU A 348 0.13 -31.70 -27.58
N SER A 349 0.25 -31.49 -28.88
CA SER A 349 0.16 -32.57 -29.87
C SER A 349 1.28 -33.59 -29.76
N ARG A 350 2.50 -33.12 -29.45
CA ARG A 350 3.68 -33.96 -29.22
C ARG A 350 3.49 -34.85 -28.00
N PHE A 351 2.97 -34.32 -26.89
CA PHE A 351 2.85 -35.05 -25.62
C PHE A 351 1.52 -35.82 -25.47
N TRP A 352 0.56 -35.60 -26.37
CA TRP A 352 -0.76 -36.22 -26.31
C TRP A 352 -0.76 -37.75 -26.20
N PRO A 353 0.06 -38.51 -26.96
CA PRO A 353 0.03 -39.98 -26.88
C PRO A 353 0.37 -40.52 -25.48
N ASP A 354 1.36 -39.91 -24.82
CA ASP A 354 1.77 -40.29 -23.47
C ASP A 354 0.71 -39.94 -22.44
N LEU A 355 0.09 -38.77 -22.58
CA LEU A 355 -1.01 -38.31 -21.73
C LEU A 355 -2.25 -39.21 -21.87
N ALA A 356 -2.69 -39.49 -23.09
CA ALA A 356 -3.86 -40.31 -23.36
C ALA A 356 -3.68 -41.75 -22.84
N ALA A 357 -2.48 -42.30 -22.92
CA ALA A 357 -2.18 -43.63 -22.38
C ALA A 357 -2.26 -43.70 -20.85
N ARG A 358 -2.12 -42.57 -20.14
CA ARG A 358 -2.09 -42.52 -18.67
C ARG A 358 -3.39 -42.05 -18.03
N PHE A 359 -4.20 -41.30 -18.76
CA PHE A 359 -5.48 -40.79 -18.28
C PHE A 359 -6.63 -41.33 -19.15
N PRO A 360 -7.14 -42.55 -18.87
CA PRO A 360 -8.16 -43.21 -19.70
C PRO A 360 -9.52 -42.49 -19.76
N GLY A 361 -9.69 -41.34 -19.10
CA GLY A 361 -10.86 -40.45 -19.20
C GLY A 361 -10.55 -39.05 -19.72
N MET A 362 -9.36 -38.80 -20.26
CA MET A 362 -8.91 -37.45 -20.65
C MET A 362 -9.83 -36.80 -21.70
N ALA A 363 -10.29 -37.57 -22.68
CA ALA A 363 -11.10 -37.06 -23.78
C ALA A 363 -12.41 -36.37 -23.32
N SER A 364 -13.01 -36.82 -22.21
CA SER A 364 -14.24 -36.22 -21.68
C SER A 364 -14.00 -35.02 -20.76
N GLN A 365 -12.76 -34.81 -20.28
CA GLN A 365 -12.43 -33.77 -19.29
C GLN A 365 -11.54 -32.66 -19.85
N VAL A 366 -10.83 -32.90 -20.95
CA VAL A 366 -9.80 -31.99 -21.46
C VAL A 366 -10.35 -30.62 -21.89
N ILE A 367 -11.49 -30.57 -22.59
CA ILE A 367 -12.10 -29.30 -23.03
C ILE A 367 -12.54 -28.47 -21.81
N PRO A 368 -13.26 -29.05 -20.83
CA PRO A 368 -13.52 -28.39 -19.55
C PRO A 368 -12.29 -27.80 -18.86
N LEU A 369 -11.20 -28.56 -18.76
CA LEU A 369 -9.98 -28.15 -18.08
C LEU A 369 -9.23 -27.05 -18.85
N MET A 370 -9.19 -27.14 -20.17
CA MET A 370 -8.61 -26.09 -21.03
C MET A 370 -9.32 -24.74 -20.86
N LEU A 371 -10.62 -24.77 -20.60
CA LEU A 371 -11.47 -23.61 -20.45
C LEU A 371 -11.67 -23.19 -18.99
N ALA A 372 -11.10 -23.92 -18.03
CA ALA A 372 -11.25 -23.63 -16.60
C ALA A 372 -10.88 -22.19 -16.20
N PRO A 373 -9.81 -21.56 -16.74
CA PRO A 373 -9.50 -20.15 -16.46
C PRO A 373 -10.54 -19.14 -16.97
N TYR A 374 -11.46 -19.56 -17.83
CA TYR A 374 -12.50 -18.71 -18.42
C TYR A 374 -13.88 -18.95 -17.80
N ARG A 375 -13.99 -19.79 -16.77
CA ARG A 375 -15.26 -20.13 -16.11
C ARG A 375 -15.55 -19.24 -14.89
N PRO A 376 -16.83 -19.05 -14.53
CA PRO A 376 -17.20 -18.43 -13.25
C PRO A 376 -16.58 -19.20 -12.07
N GLY A 377 -15.95 -18.48 -11.14
CA GLY A 377 -15.35 -19.05 -9.93
C GLY A 377 -14.02 -19.81 -10.11
N GLY A 378 -13.34 -19.68 -11.25
CA GLY A 378 -12.01 -20.28 -11.46
C GLY A 378 -10.90 -19.60 -10.64
N ASP A 379 -9.85 -20.36 -10.31
CA ASP A 379 -8.66 -19.86 -9.59
C ASP A 379 -7.97 -18.74 -10.38
N SER A 380 -8.23 -17.49 -9.97
CA SER A 380 -7.54 -16.24 -10.32
C SER A 380 -7.72 -15.72 -11.75
N ASP A 381 -8.22 -14.47 -11.84
CA ASP A 381 -8.07 -13.47 -12.89
C ASP A 381 -7.77 -14.00 -14.29
N CYS A 382 -8.67 -13.81 -15.25
CA CYS A 382 -8.44 -14.09 -16.67
C CYS A 382 -7.01 -13.67 -17.07
N ARG A 383 -6.01 -14.57 -17.11
CA ARG A 383 -4.59 -14.20 -17.25
C ARG A 383 -4.24 -13.97 -18.73
N TRP A 384 -4.94 -13.01 -19.35
CA TRP A 384 -4.83 -12.67 -20.77
C TRP A 384 -3.46 -12.09 -21.14
N GLU A 385 -2.78 -11.41 -20.20
CA GLU A 385 -1.49 -10.75 -20.44
C GLU A 385 -0.32 -11.70 -20.69
N TRP A 386 -0.39 -12.94 -20.22
CA TRP A 386 0.79 -13.81 -20.10
C TRP A 386 0.70 -15.13 -20.85
N THR A 387 -0.41 -15.38 -21.56
CA THR A 387 -0.61 -16.64 -22.26
C THR A 387 -0.94 -16.43 -23.73
N ALA A 388 -0.24 -17.15 -24.61
CA ALA A 388 -0.46 -17.20 -26.05
C ALA A 388 -1.83 -17.74 -26.49
N LEU A 389 -2.75 -17.93 -25.54
CA LEU A 389 -3.84 -18.89 -25.61
C LEU A 389 -5.08 -18.38 -26.32
N PRO A 390 -5.54 -17.12 -26.20
CA PRO A 390 -6.78 -16.71 -26.86
C PRO A 390 -6.71 -16.97 -28.37
N LYS A 391 -5.60 -16.62 -29.02
CA LYS A 391 -5.43 -16.83 -30.48
C LYS A 391 -5.28 -18.30 -30.89
N THR A 392 -4.72 -19.15 -30.03
CA THR A 392 -4.39 -20.55 -30.36
C THR A 392 -5.43 -21.57 -29.87
N LEU A 393 -6.37 -21.14 -29.03
CA LEU A 393 -7.42 -21.97 -28.44
C LEU A 393 -8.28 -22.71 -29.49
N PRO A 394 -8.73 -22.12 -30.61
CA PRO A 394 -9.48 -22.86 -31.62
C PRO A 394 -8.69 -24.02 -32.23
N ALA A 395 -7.37 -23.83 -32.44
CA ALA A 395 -6.50 -24.89 -32.94
C ALA A 395 -6.31 -26.02 -31.91
N LYS A 396 -6.15 -25.69 -30.61
CA LYS A 396 -6.10 -26.68 -29.52
C LYS A 396 -7.38 -27.50 -29.45
N ILE A 397 -8.54 -26.83 -29.48
CA ILE A 397 -9.85 -27.49 -29.41
C ILE A 397 -10.06 -28.42 -30.62
N ASN A 398 -9.71 -27.97 -31.82
CA ASN A 398 -9.75 -28.81 -33.01
C ASN A 398 -8.86 -30.05 -32.88
N PHE A 399 -7.63 -29.88 -32.39
CA PHE A 399 -6.73 -30.99 -32.16
C PHE A 399 -7.32 -32.03 -31.20
N VAL A 400 -7.76 -31.63 -29.99
CA VAL A 400 -8.29 -32.61 -29.02
C VAL A 400 -9.59 -33.26 -29.48
N ARG A 401 -10.42 -32.56 -30.27
CA ARG A 401 -11.61 -33.16 -30.91
C ARG A 401 -11.26 -34.24 -31.92
N GLN A 402 -10.20 -34.07 -32.70
CA GLN A 402 -9.70 -35.13 -33.59
C GLN A 402 -9.24 -36.37 -32.81
N GLN A 403 -8.84 -36.19 -31.55
CA GLN A 403 -8.50 -37.26 -30.62
C GLN A 403 -9.72 -37.85 -29.88
N GLY A 404 -10.94 -37.47 -30.27
CA GLY A 404 -12.19 -37.97 -29.69
C GLY A 404 -12.72 -37.18 -28.50
N ALA A 405 -12.12 -36.02 -28.17
CA ALA A 405 -12.64 -35.19 -27.09
C ALA A 405 -13.97 -34.54 -27.45
N SER A 406 -14.89 -34.51 -26.47
CA SER A 406 -16.17 -33.82 -26.61
C SER A 406 -16.64 -33.30 -25.26
N SER A 407 -17.38 -32.20 -25.28
CA SER A 407 -18.04 -31.64 -24.12
C SER A 407 -19.35 -30.98 -24.53
N ALA A 408 -20.27 -30.79 -23.59
CA ALA A 408 -21.35 -29.84 -23.78
C ALA A 408 -20.77 -28.42 -23.97
N PRO A 409 -21.49 -27.53 -24.68
CA PRO A 409 -21.13 -26.11 -24.74
C PRO A 409 -21.03 -25.52 -23.33
N LEU A 410 -19.99 -24.74 -23.07
CA LEU A 410 -19.73 -24.15 -21.76
C LEU A 410 -20.11 -22.66 -21.74
N ALA A 411 -20.72 -22.23 -20.65
CA ALA A 411 -20.83 -20.81 -20.33
C ALA A 411 -19.47 -20.32 -19.81
N LEU A 412 -18.97 -19.23 -20.36
CA LEU A 412 -17.72 -18.58 -19.94
C LEU A 412 -18.00 -17.18 -19.40
N THR A 413 -17.15 -16.71 -18.52
CA THR A 413 -17.24 -15.37 -17.93
C THR A 413 -17.03 -14.31 -19.02
N PRO A 414 -17.98 -13.37 -19.24
CA PRO A 414 -17.85 -12.38 -20.31
C PRO A 414 -16.60 -11.51 -20.21
N SER A 415 -16.10 -11.21 -19.00
CA SER A 415 -14.85 -10.46 -18.79
C SER A 415 -13.63 -11.13 -19.43
N CYS A 416 -13.53 -12.46 -19.31
CA CYS A 416 -12.45 -13.23 -19.91
C CYS A 416 -12.54 -13.28 -21.45
N LEU A 417 -13.77 -13.23 -22.00
CA LEU A 417 -13.98 -13.22 -23.45
C LEU A 417 -13.83 -11.83 -24.08
N ARG A 418 -14.06 -10.74 -23.33
CA ARG A 418 -13.97 -9.34 -23.83
C ARG A 418 -12.58 -8.99 -24.39
N HIS A 419 -11.53 -9.59 -23.87
CA HIS A 419 -10.14 -9.37 -24.32
C HIS A 419 -9.68 -10.36 -25.41
N SER A 420 -10.52 -11.33 -25.76
CA SER A 420 -10.22 -12.29 -26.84
C SER A 420 -10.57 -11.69 -28.20
N PRO A 421 -9.76 -11.92 -29.26
CA PRO A 421 -10.11 -11.49 -30.62
C PRO A 421 -11.49 -12.03 -31.04
N PRO A 422 -12.39 -11.21 -31.63
CA PRO A 422 -13.74 -11.65 -31.99
C PRO A 422 -13.76 -12.93 -32.85
N GLU A 423 -12.76 -13.11 -33.72
CA GLU A 423 -12.65 -14.26 -34.62
C GLU A 423 -12.48 -15.59 -33.85
N VAL A 424 -11.84 -15.54 -32.69
CA VAL A 424 -11.64 -16.70 -31.80
C VAL A 424 -12.98 -17.09 -31.18
N THR A 425 -13.65 -16.13 -30.53
CA THR A 425 -14.92 -16.34 -29.84
C THR A 425 -15.99 -16.86 -30.81
N ASP A 426 -16.09 -16.23 -31.99
CA ASP A 426 -16.98 -16.67 -33.06
C ASP A 426 -16.71 -18.11 -33.52
N THR A 427 -15.43 -18.49 -33.60
CA THR A 427 -15.04 -19.85 -34.00
C THR A 427 -15.44 -20.87 -32.94
N LEU A 428 -15.23 -20.57 -31.65
CA LEU A 428 -15.62 -21.46 -30.55
C LEU A 428 -17.14 -21.61 -30.44
N ILE A 429 -17.91 -20.54 -30.69
CA ILE A 429 -19.38 -20.58 -30.77
C ILE A 429 -19.83 -21.46 -31.94
N ARG A 430 -19.29 -21.23 -33.15
CA ARG A 430 -19.61 -22.06 -34.35
C ARG A 430 -19.28 -23.53 -34.14
N GLN A 431 -18.26 -23.83 -33.33
CA GLN A 431 -17.87 -25.19 -32.98
C GLN A 431 -18.71 -25.80 -31.84
N SER A 432 -19.69 -25.08 -31.30
CA SER A 432 -20.50 -25.48 -30.14
C SER A 432 -19.66 -25.84 -28.91
N VAL A 433 -18.57 -25.10 -28.71
CA VAL A 433 -17.66 -25.28 -27.56
C VAL A 433 -18.09 -24.35 -26.42
N ILE A 434 -18.53 -23.14 -26.77
CA ILE A 434 -19.00 -22.11 -25.85
C ILE A 434 -20.36 -21.59 -26.30
N LEU A 435 -21.15 -21.05 -25.37
CA LEU A 435 -22.43 -20.41 -25.67
C LEU A 435 -22.24 -18.98 -26.23
N PRO A 436 -23.13 -18.48 -27.12
CA PRO A 436 -23.06 -17.10 -27.60
C PRO A 436 -23.26 -16.07 -26.48
N LEU A 437 -22.42 -15.03 -26.44
CA LEU A 437 -22.59 -13.89 -25.54
C LEU A 437 -23.97 -13.21 -25.73
N SER A 438 -24.55 -13.30 -26.94
CA SER A 438 -25.84 -12.69 -27.27
C SER A 438 -27.05 -13.34 -26.61
N GLU A 439 -26.93 -14.53 -26.01
CA GLU A 439 -28.00 -15.12 -25.19
C GLU A 439 -28.05 -14.54 -23.76
N VAL A 440 -27.12 -13.66 -23.39
CA VAL A 440 -27.04 -12.95 -22.09
C VAL A 440 -27.41 -11.45 -22.22
N THR A 441 -28.28 -11.09 -23.18
CA THR A 441 -28.36 -9.71 -23.72
C THR A 441 -29.36 -8.74 -23.09
N SER A 442 -30.03 -9.09 -21.99
CA SER A 442 -30.70 -8.08 -21.17
C SER A 442 -30.14 -8.18 -19.77
N PRO A 443 -29.39 -7.17 -19.28
CA PRO A 443 -28.88 -7.21 -17.93
C PRO A 443 -30.05 -7.39 -16.98
N VAL A 444 -30.07 -8.54 -16.31
CA VAL A 444 -31.02 -8.88 -15.28
C VAL A 444 -30.80 -7.96 -14.10
N LEU A 445 -29.55 -7.70 -13.75
CA LEU A 445 -29.17 -6.78 -12.68
C LEU A 445 -28.91 -5.39 -13.26
N VAL A 446 -29.74 -4.43 -12.87
CA VAL A 446 -29.62 -3.03 -13.31
C VAL A 446 -29.50 -2.09 -12.11
N PRO A 447 -28.81 -0.93 -12.24
CA PRO A 447 -28.82 0.09 -11.21
C PRO A 447 -30.26 0.46 -10.83
N ASP A 448 -30.59 0.38 -9.54
CA ASP A 448 -31.90 0.79 -9.06
C ASP A 448 -31.89 2.27 -8.73
N ARG A 449 -32.54 3.06 -9.58
CA ARG A 449 -32.45 4.52 -9.49
C ARG A 449 -33.47 5.16 -8.54
N ASP A 450 -34.44 4.38 -8.08
CA ASP A 450 -35.55 4.86 -7.27
C ASP A 450 -35.35 4.43 -5.82
N ALA A 451 -35.23 5.38 -4.89
CA ALA A 451 -35.35 5.09 -3.47
C ALA A 451 -36.84 5.12 -3.10
N ASP A 452 -37.37 4.01 -2.56
CA ASP A 452 -38.78 3.92 -2.14
C ASP A 452 -39.07 4.63 -0.79
N CYS A 453 -38.22 5.58 -0.41
CA CYS A 453 -38.28 6.29 0.87
C CYS A 453 -38.15 7.80 0.68
N ARG A 454 -38.58 8.57 1.68
CA ARG A 454 -38.50 10.03 1.68
C ARG A 454 -37.26 10.51 2.43
N PHE A 455 -36.56 11.47 1.87
CA PHE A 455 -35.42 12.13 2.52
C PHE A 455 -35.58 13.66 2.48
N THR A 456 -35.14 14.34 3.53
CA THR A 456 -35.04 15.79 3.58
C THR A 456 -33.81 16.17 4.41
N MET A 457 -32.95 17.03 3.87
CA MET A 457 -31.76 17.51 4.56
C MET A 457 -32.13 18.55 5.62
N SER A 458 -32.27 18.11 6.88
CA SER A 458 -32.42 19.00 8.03
C SER A 458 -31.07 19.60 8.47
N ASP A 459 -31.12 20.67 9.28
CA ASP A 459 -29.90 21.29 9.81
C ASP A 459 -29.12 20.37 10.75
N THR A 460 -29.81 19.45 11.44
CA THR A 460 -29.17 18.42 12.27
C THR A 460 -28.36 17.45 11.42
N VAL A 461 -28.96 16.95 10.33
CA VAL A 461 -28.26 16.05 9.39
C VAL A 461 -27.10 16.77 8.73
N TYR A 462 -27.33 17.99 8.25
CA TYR A 462 -26.27 18.82 7.66
C TYR A 462 -25.10 19.02 8.63
N ARG A 463 -25.38 19.31 9.91
CA ARG A 463 -24.37 19.51 10.96
C ARG A 463 -23.54 18.27 11.26
N MET A 464 -24.15 17.11 11.18
CA MET A 464 -23.46 15.85 11.36
C MET A 464 -22.54 15.57 10.16
N LEU A 465 -23.04 15.76 8.95
CA LEU A 465 -22.29 15.49 7.72
C LEU A 465 -21.13 16.47 7.47
N TYR A 466 -21.32 17.79 7.65
CA TYR A 466 -20.25 18.75 7.34
C TYR A 466 -19.03 18.65 8.26
N ARG A 467 -19.21 18.07 9.47
CA ARG A 467 -18.14 17.90 10.46
C ARG A 467 -17.19 16.75 10.13
N ASN A 468 -17.37 16.09 8.98
CA ASN A 468 -16.68 14.86 8.64
C ASN A 468 -16.84 13.80 9.74
N PRO A 469 -18.04 13.21 9.88
CA PRO A 469 -18.31 12.30 10.99
C PRO A 469 -17.31 11.15 10.96
N VAL A 470 -16.75 10.88 12.13
CA VAL A 470 -15.90 9.72 12.36
C VAL A 470 -16.80 8.50 12.52
N ILE A 471 -16.50 7.45 11.76
CA ILE A 471 -17.19 6.17 11.72
C ILE A 471 -16.20 5.03 12.06
N GLY A 472 -16.73 3.90 12.53
CA GLY A 472 -15.93 2.77 13.04
C GLY A 472 -15.80 2.76 14.57
N SER A 473 -15.82 1.56 15.17
CA SER A 473 -15.71 1.37 16.64
C SER A 473 -14.27 1.31 17.14
N ASP A 474 -13.36 0.79 16.31
CA ASP A 474 -12.01 0.39 16.73
C ASP A 474 -10.94 1.38 16.24
N ARG A 475 -11.21 2.10 15.15
CA ARG A 475 -10.39 3.16 14.57
C ARG A 475 -11.29 4.27 14.01
N ALA A 476 -10.83 5.50 14.18
CA ALA A 476 -11.56 6.69 13.78
C ALA A 476 -11.41 6.97 12.28
N VAL A 477 -12.32 6.43 11.46
CA VAL A 477 -12.32 6.64 10.00
C VAL A 477 -13.21 7.81 9.63
N TYR A 478 -12.72 8.74 8.82
CA TYR A 478 -13.52 9.87 8.34
C TYR A 478 -14.46 9.44 7.21
N ALA A 479 -15.73 9.86 7.27
CA ALA A 479 -16.68 9.56 6.20
C ALA A 479 -16.33 10.32 4.91
N SER A 480 -15.97 9.58 3.85
CA SER A 480 -15.73 10.09 2.50
C SER A 480 -16.96 9.95 1.60
N GLY A 481 -17.86 8.99 1.89
CA GLY A 481 -19.06 8.70 1.13
C GLY A 481 -20.35 8.73 1.96
N VAL A 482 -21.47 9.02 1.29
CA VAL A 482 -22.83 9.02 1.84
C VAL A 482 -23.84 8.53 0.81
N SER A 483 -24.75 7.65 1.23
CA SER A 483 -25.82 7.10 0.41
C SER A 483 -27.15 7.11 1.16
N LEU A 484 -28.25 7.40 0.44
CA LEU A 484 -29.59 7.19 1.00
C LEU A 484 -29.92 5.70 0.94
N MET A 485 -30.49 5.18 2.03
CA MET A 485 -30.80 3.76 2.14
C MET A 485 -32.25 3.53 2.57
N THR A 486 -32.99 2.74 1.80
CA THR A 486 -34.29 2.24 2.24
C THR A 486 -34.11 1.19 3.33
N ILE A 487 -34.72 1.43 4.50
CA ILE A 487 -34.74 0.49 5.63
C ILE A 487 -36.11 -0.20 5.64
N PRO A 488 -36.18 -1.55 5.69
CA PRO A 488 -37.45 -2.26 5.70
C PRO A 488 -38.38 -1.79 6.83
N GLY A 489 -39.59 -1.37 6.46
CA GLY A 489 -40.61 -0.90 7.40
C GLY A 489 -40.55 0.60 7.75
N GLU A 490 -39.62 1.36 7.16
CA GLU A 490 -39.49 2.81 7.39
C GLU A 490 -39.93 3.60 6.15
N GLU A 491 -40.65 4.71 6.35
CA GLU A 491 -41.01 5.64 5.26
C GLU A 491 -39.87 6.62 4.94
N THR A 492 -39.00 6.90 5.91
CA THR A 492 -37.86 7.81 5.78
C THR A 492 -36.58 7.05 5.45
N CYS A 493 -35.77 7.60 4.55
CA CYS A 493 -34.49 7.00 4.21
C CYS A 493 -33.51 7.08 5.38
N GLY A 494 -32.74 6.02 5.59
CA GLY A 494 -31.52 6.05 6.39
C GLY A 494 -30.35 6.69 5.64
N LEU A 495 -29.30 7.03 6.38
CA LEU A 495 -28.03 7.51 5.85
C LEU A 495 -26.96 6.46 6.07
N LEU A 496 -26.45 5.89 4.99
CA LEU A 496 -25.25 5.07 5.02
C LEU A 496 -24.05 5.97 4.80
N LEU A 497 -23.13 5.99 5.76
CA LEU A 497 -21.83 6.63 5.63
C LEU A 497 -20.77 5.57 5.37
N SER A 498 -19.83 5.88 4.49
CA SER A 498 -18.65 5.05 4.23
C SER A 498 -17.40 5.92 4.25
N GLY A 499 -16.28 5.31 4.59
CA GLY A 499 -15.00 5.99 4.69
C GLY A 499 -13.87 4.98 4.66
N ASP A 500 -12.72 5.46 4.23
CA ASP A 500 -11.47 4.73 4.13
C ASP A 500 -10.37 5.55 4.79
N GLU A 501 -9.59 4.92 5.66
CA GLU A 501 -8.33 5.49 6.14
C GLU A 501 -7.19 4.73 5.45
N VAL A 502 -6.51 5.42 4.55
CA VAL A 502 -5.22 4.96 4.03
C VAL A 502 -4.23 5.05 5.18
N VAL A 503 -3.88 3.90 5.75
CA VAL A 503 -2.82 3.80 6.76
C VAL A 503 -1.53 4.36 6.14
N ASP A 504 -0.78 5.13 6.94
CA ASP A 504 0.53 5.74 6.65
C ASP A 504 1.44 4.88 5.74
N PRO A 505 2.32 5.49 4.93
CA PRO A 505 3.08 4.80 3.90
C PRO A 505 3.89 3.64 4.48
N TYR A 506 3.63 2.45 3.93
CA TYR A 506 4.44 1.23 3.97
C TYR A 506 5.62 1.25 4.96
N ILE A 507 5.45 0.66 6.15
CA ILE A 507 6.59 0.34 7.01
C ILE A 507 7.29 -0.89 6.43
N GLY A 508 8.25 -0.68 5.53
CA GLY A 508 9.27 -1.68 5.28
C GLY A 508 10.22 -1.74 6.50
N GLY A 509 10.45 -2.92 7.08
CA GLY A 509 11.34 -3.05 8.24
C GLY A 509 11.25 -4.39 8.98
N ASP A 510 12.00 -4.48 10.08
CA ASP A 510 11.96 -5.61 11.01
C ASP A 510 10.69 -5.50 11.88
N GLN A 511 9.79 -6.49 11.80
CA GLN A 511 8.64 -6.62 12.68
C GLN A 511 8.97 -7.50 13.88
N ASP A 512 8.55 -7.11 15.09
CA ASP A 512 8.67 -7.93 16.29
C ASP A 512 7.68 -9.12 16.22
N SER A 513 8.21 -10.32 16.01
CA SER A 513 7.47 -11.58 16.17
C SER A 513 7.80 -12.25 17.51
N PHE A 514 6.98 -13.21 17.93
CA PHE A 514 7.25 -14.02 19.13
C PHE A 514 8.58 -14.80 19.06
N ASP A 515 9.17 -14.93 17.87
CA ASP A 515 10.43 -15.63 17.61
C ASP A 515 11.60 -14.67 17.27
N GLY A 516 11.40 -13.35 17.41
CA GLY A 516 12.39 -12.30 17.16
C GLY A 516 12.05 -11.39 15.97
N PRO A 517 12.88 -10.35 15.71
CA PRO A 517 12.67 -9.43 14.60
C PRO A 517 12.76 -10.17 13.26
N THR A 518 11.67 -10.20 12.51
CA THR A 518 11.60 -10.74 11.15
C THR A 518 11.51 -9.60 10.16
N ARG A 519 12.45 -9.56 9.22
CA ARG A 519 12.43 -8.60 8.11
C ARG A 519 11.30 -8.97 7.16
N GLU A 520 10.33 -8.08 6.98
CA GLU A 520 9.21 -8.30 6.07
C GLU A 520 9.49 -7.54 4.74
N PRO A 521 9.94 -8.23 3.66
CA PRO A 521 10.40 -7.58 2.44
C PRO A 521 9.27 -7.12 1.52
N THR A 522 8.10 -7.74 1.63
CA THR A 522 6.84 -7.25 1.07
C THR A 522 6.05 -6.67 2.21
N PRO A 523 5.90 -5.34 2.33
CA PRO A 523 5.05 -4.80 3.39
C PRO A 523 3.67 -5.45 3.20
N SER A 524 3.21 -6.17 4.22
CA SER A 524 1.81 -6.57 4.31
C SER A 524 1.03 -5.27 4.12
N CYS A 525 0.37 -5.14 2.97
CA CYS A 525 -0.50 -4.02 2.70
C CYS A 525 -1.46 -3.99 3.91
N PRO A 526 -1.36 -3.00 4.84
CA PRO A 526 -2.30 -2.97 5.94
C PRO A 526 -3.68 -2.93 5.29
N ASP A 527 -4.59 -3.81 5.74
CA ASP A 527 -5.97 -3.73 5.29
C ASP A 527 -6.37 -2.24 5.41
N PRO A 528 -6.78 -1.58 4.31
CA PRO A 528 -7.26 -0.22 4.43
C PRO A 528 -8.34 -0.24 5.50
N THR A 529 -8.25 0.68 6.46
CA THR A 529 -9.23 0.70 7.54
C THR A 529 -10.48 1.33 6.96
N ASP A 530 -11.29 0.50 6.35
CA ASP A 530 -12.59 0.87 5.81
C ASP A 530 -13.64 0.78 6.92
N ALA A 531 -14.54 1.75 6.95
CA ALA A 531 -15.64 1.75 7.89
C ALA A 531 -16.94 2.16 7.21
N THR A 532 -18.02 1.53 7.65
CA THR A 532 -19.38 1.90 7.25
C THR A 532 -20.26 2.08 8.49
N ALA A 533 -21.22 3.02 8.42
CA ALA A 533 -22.17 3.28 9.48
C ALA A 533 -23.53 3.61 8.89
N LEU A 534 -24.57 2.89 9.31
CA LEU A 534 -25.95 3.17 8.91
C LEU A 534 -26.70 3.90 10.01
N TYR A 535 -27.21 5.07 9.70
CA TYR A 535 -28.05 5.86 10.59
C TYR A 535 -29.51 5.78 10.14
N ARG A 536 -30.39 5.44 11.07
CA ARG A 536 -31.83 5.65 10.92
C ARG A 536 -32.15 7.12 11.18
N LEU A 537 -32.85 7.75 10.25
CA LEU A 537 -33.45 9.07 10.46
C LEU A 537 -34.83 8.90 11.09
N ARG A 538 -35.00 9.41 12.31
CA ARG A 538 -36.30 9.43 13.01
C ARG A 538 -37.19 10.56 12.49
N PRO A 539 -38.52 10.49 12.66
CA PRO A 539 -39.45 11.54 12.22
C PRO A 539 -39.13 12.93 12.79
N ASP A 540 -38.54 13.00 14.00
CA ASP A 540 -38.09 14.23 14.66
C ASP A 540 -36.73 14.75 14.15
N GLN A 541 -36.21 14.16 13.07
CA GLN A 541 -34.92 14.48 12.46
C GLN A 541 -33.70 14.16 13.33
N THR A 542 -33.86 13.32 14.36
CA THR A 542 -32.73 12.75 15.09
C THR A 542 -32.15 11.54 14.33
N LEU A 543 -30.84 11.36 14.47
CA LEU A 543 -30.10 10.25 13.86
C LEU A 543 -29.81 9.20 14.93
N GLU A 544 -30.17 7.96 14.65
CA GLU A 544 -29.89 6.79 15.48
C GLU A 544 -28.97 5.85 14.70
N LEU A 545 -27.79 5.56 15.24
CA LEU A 545 -26.89 4.55 14.67
C LEU A 545 -27.55 3.17 14.79
N LEU A 546 -27.67 2.47 13.66
CA LEU A 546 -28.15 1.09 13.64
C LEU A 546 -26.97 0.13 13.78
N GLU A 547 -26.98 -0.63 14.88
CA GLU A 547 -26.12 -1.80 15.04
C GLU A 547 -26.64 -2.93 14.14
N THR A 548 -26.21 -2.92 12.88
CA THR A 548 -26.46 -4.00 11.93
C THR A 548 -25.13 -4.59 11.49
N PRO A 549 -24.98 -5.93 11.49
CA PRO A 549 -23.77 -6.53 10.95
C PRO A 549 -23.64 -6.14 9.48
N PHE A 550 -22.52 -5.53 9.11
CA PHE A 550 -22.17 -5.19 7.75
C PHE A 550 -20.90 -5.95 7.36
N SER A 551 -20.91 -6.58 6.20
CA SER A 551 -19.74 -7.13 5.53
C SER A 551 -19.23 -6.21 4.39
N ALA A 552 -19.82 -5.02 4.27
CA ALA A 552 -19.56 -4.03 3.24
C ALA A 552 -18.52 -3.02 3.72
N THR A 553 -17.46 -2.80 2.94
CA THR A 553 -16.38 -1.90 3.33
C THR A 553 -16.49 -0.52 2.65
N PHE A 554 -17.03 -0.44 1.43
CA PHE A 554 -17.08 0.82 0.69
C PHE A 554 -18.24 0.90 -0.32
N LEU A 555 -18.93 2.06 -0.36
CA LEU A 555 -20.01 2.45 -1.30
C LEU A 555 -21.06 1.37 -1.62
N LEU A 556 -22.27 1.48 -1.06
CA LEU A 556 -23.39 0.58 -1.41
C LEU A 556 -24.24 1.13 -2.55
N THR A 557 -24.11 0.52 -3.73
CA THR A 557 -24.91 0.87 -4.90
C THR A 557 -26.17 0.00 -4.95
N PRO A 558 -27.38 0.57 -5.00
CA PRO A 558 -28.61 -0.21 -5.09
C PRO A 558 -28.77 -0.85 -6.47
N VAL A 559 -29.17 -2.12 -6.50
CA VAL A 559 -29.33 -2.95 -7.70
C VAL A 559 -30.70 -3.60 -7.71
N ARG A 560 -31.34 -3.67 -8.87
CA ARG A 560 -32.64 -4.33 -9.05
C ARG A 560 -32.51 -5.52 -9.99
N ASP A 561 -32.99 -6.68 -9.56
CA ASP A 561 -33.22 -7.82 -10.45
C ASP A 561 -34.52 -7.57 -11.22
N THR A 562 -34.43 -7.39 -12.54
CA THR A 562 -35.55 -7.07 -13.43
C THR A 562 -36.56 -8.21 -13.58
N ARG A 563 -36.22 -9.46 -13.23
CA ARG A 563 -37.13 -10.61 -13.32
C ARG A 563 -37.97 -10.78 -12.07
N THR A 564 -37.35 -10.56 -10.91
CA THR A 564 -38.01 -10.72 -9.60
C THR A 564 -38.49 -9.39 -9.01
N ASN A 565 -38.04 -8.27 -9.58
CA ASN A 565 -38.18 -6.92 -9.04
C ASN A 565 -37.61 -6.78 -7.62
N GLN A 566 -36.71 -7.68 -7.22
CA GLN A 566 -36.08 -7.68 -5.90
C GLN A 566 -34.87 -6.73 -5.91
N ARG A 567 -34.72 -5.97 -4.83
CA ARG A 567 -33.59 -5.05 -4.62
C ARG A 567 -32.46 -5.74 -3.85
N TYR A 568 -31.25 -5.46 -4.28
CA TYR A 568 -29.97 -5.85 -3.72
C TYR A 568 -29.07 -4.62 -3.57
N TRP A 569 -27.95 -4.77 -2.86
CA TRP A 569 -26.94 -3.74 -2.71
C TRP A 569 -25.59 -4.30 -3.09
N LEU A 570 -24.88 -3.59 -3.95
CA LEU A 570 -23.57 -3.95 -4.42
C LEU A 570 -22.53 -3.15 -3.63
N SER A 571 -21.53 -3.83 -3.09
CA SER A 571 -20.41 -3.26 -2.33
C SER A 571 -19.10 -3.68 -2.97
N TYR A 572 -18.05 -2.89 -2.72
CA TYR A 572 -16.68 -3.37 -2.84
C TYR A 572 -16.18 -3.84 -1.49
N ARG A 573 -15.30 -4.83 -1.50
CA ARG A 573 -14.44 -5.24 -0.41
C ARG A 573 -13.01 -5.03 -0.84
N THR A 574 -12.28 -4.22 -0.11
CA THR A 574 -10.83 -4.21 -0.20
C THR A 574 -10.32 -5.42 0.58
N SER A 575 -9.40 -6.18 -0.01
CA SER A 575 -8.70 -7.26 0.71
C SER A 575 -7.22 -6.91 0.76
N GLY A 576 -6.53 -7.23 1.87
CA GLY A 576 -5.13 -6.91 2.16
C GLY A 576 -4.07 -7.46 1.22
N ARG A 577 -4.44 -7.91 0.01
CA ARG A 577 -3.50 -8.23 -1.07
C ARG A 577 -3.51 -7.09 -2.08
N CYS A 578 -2.75 -6.05 -1.77
CA CYS A 578 -2.27 -5.02 -2.69
C CYS A 578 -3.08 -4.84 -3.99
N ASN A 579 -4.26 -4.21 -3.84
CA ASN A 579 -5.26 -3.86 -4.87
C ASN A 579 -6.23 -4.96 -5.35
N SER A 580 -6.48 -6.04 -4.60
CA SER A 580 -7.64 -6.90 -4.88
C SER A 580 -8.91 -6.36 -4.23
N SER A 581 -9.78 -5.78 -5.07
CA SER A 581 -11.16 -5.46 -4.71
C SER A 581 -12.06 -6.64 -5.07
N GLU A 582 -12.74 -7.23 -4.09
CA GLU A 582 -13.78 -8.24 -4.31
C GLU A 582 -15.15 -7.58 -4.24
N SER A 583 -15.98 -7.74 -5.26
CA SER A 583 -17.38 -7.29 -5.18
C SER A 583 -18.18 -8.17 -4.22
N ALA A 584 -19.10 -7.57 -3.47
CA ALA A 584 -20.08 -8.28 -2.65
C ALA A 584 -21.50 -7.82 -2.99
N LEU A 585 -22.42 -8.78 -3.07
CA LEU A 585 -23.84 -8.54 -3.30
C LEU A 585 -24.59 -8.83 -2.00
N LEU A 586 -25.43 -7.90 -1.58
CA LEU A 586 -26.06 -7.89 -0.27
C LEU A 586 -27.58 -7.81 -0.42
N ARG A 587 -28.30 -8.37 0.55
CA ARG A 587 -29.76 -8.25 0.66
C ARG A 587 -30.22 -8.04 2.09
N TRP A 588 -31.36 -7.37 2.26
CA TRP A 588 -31.99 -7.28 3.57
C TRP A 588 -32.53 -8.64 4.01
N GLN A 589 -32.26 -9.00 5.26
CA GLN A 589 -32.85 -10.14 5.97
C GLN A 589 -33.20 -9.75 7.41
N SER A 590 -34.07 -10.53 8.04
CA SER A 590 -34.33 -10.41 9.48
C SER A 590 -33.39 -11.33 10.24
N VAL A 591 -32.47 -10.75 11.00
CA VAL A 591 -31.53 -11.47 11.87
C VAL A 591 -31.87 -11.13 13.31
N ASN A 592 -32.24 -12.13 14.12
CA ASN A 592 -32.70 -11.94 15.50
C ASN A 592 -33.85 -10.90 15.64
N GLY A 593 -34.73 -10.82 14.64
CA GLY A 593 -35.88 -9.89 14.64
C GLY A 593 -35.54 -8.45 14.28
N LYS A 594 -34.30 -8.16 13.87
CA LYS A 594 -33.87 -6.83 13.39
C LYS A 594 -33.49 -6.91 11.90
N PRO A 595 -33.75 -5.85 11.11
CA PRO A 595 -33.30 -5.81 9.72
C PRO A 595 -31.76 -5.75 9.67
N ALA A 596 -31.14 -6.60 8.85
CA ALA A 596 -29.71 -6.64 8.62
C ALA A 596 -29.40 -6.83 7.13
N LEU A 597 -28.35 -6.19 6.62
CA LEU A 597 -27.80 -6.49 5.30
C LEU A 597 -26.87 -7.69 5.42
N VAL A 598 -27.11 -8.73 4.62
CA VAL A 598 -26.29 -9.94 4.63
C VAL A 598 -25.81 -10.27 3.23
N ASP A 599 -24.68 -10.94 3.15
CA ASP A 599 -24.12 -11.44 1.90
C ASP A 599 -25.05 -12.41 1.21
N VAL A 600 -25.14 -12.26 -0.10
CA VAL A 600 -25.66 -13.27 -1.00
C VAL A 600 -24.56 -14.32 -1.18
N GLU A 601 -24.83 -15.56 -0.77
CA GLU A 601 -23.86 -16.65 -0.88
C GLU A 601 -23.58 -17.00 -2.36
N PRO A 602 -22.38 -17.46 -2.73
CA PRO A 602 -22.03 -17.75 -4.12
C PRO A 602 -22.95 -18.74 -4.86
N LYS A 603 -23.58 -19.64 -4.11
CA LYS A 603 -24.54 -20.64 -4.63
C LYS A 603 -25.95 -20.08 -4.88
N ASP A 604 -26.25 -18.85 -4.46
CA ASP A 604 -27.55 -18.23 -4.67
C ASP A 604 -27.73 -17.90 -6.17
N PRO A 605 -28.90 -18.18 -6.79
CA PRO A 605 -29.12 -17.92 -8.21
C PRO A 605 -28.83 -16.47 -8.65
N VAL A 606 -29.05 -15.48 -7.78
CA VAL A 606 -28.77 -14.08 -8.13
C VAL A 606 -27.27 -13.78 -8.16
N TRP A 607 -26.46 -14.46 -7.33
CA TRP A 607 -25.01 -14.36 -7.39
C TRP A 607 -24.47 -14.94 -8.70
N GLN A 608 -24.98 -16.09 -9.11
CA GLN A 608 -24.60 -16.71 -10.38
C GLN A 608 -24.88 -15.81 -11.59
N ILE A 609 -25.94 -15.00 -11.51
CA ILE A 609 -26.26 -14.01 -12.55
C ILE A 609 -25.30 -12.83 -12.48
N PHE A 610 -24.98 -12.37 -11.28
CA PHE A 610 -23.99 -11.33 -11.09
C PHE A 610 -22.62 -11.73 -11.67
N GLU A 611 -22.15 -12.95 -11.44
CA GLU A 611 -20.91 -13.49 -12.05
C GLU A 611 -21.03 -13.69 -13.57
N GLN A 612 -22.23 -13.91 -14.10
CA GLN A 612 -22.48 -14.02 -15.54
C GLN A 612 -22.51 -12.66 -16.24
N GLU A 613 -23.00 -11.60 -15.58
CA GLU A 613 -23.20 -10.28 -16.19
C GLU A 613 -22.04 -9.32 -15.93
N CYS A 614 -21.37 -9.45 -14.78
CA CYS A 614 -20.36 -8.52 -14.29
C CYS A 614 -19.01 -9.20 -14.06
N ASP A 615 -17.94 -8.40 -14.12
CA ASP A 615 -16.64 -8.80 -13.59
C ASP A 615 -16.61 -8.46 -12.09
N THR A 616 -16.41 -9.46 -11.23
CA THR A 616 -16.46 -9.28 -9.78
C THR A 616 -15.25 -8.52 -9.23
N SER A 617 -14.18 -8.38 -10.01
CA SER A 617 -13.00 -7.57 -9.66
C SER A 617 -13.02 -6.16 -10.26
N ALA A 618 -13.90 -5.88 -11.22
CA ALA A 618 -13.97 -4.62 -11.96
C ALA A 618 -15.40 -4.30 -12.43
N LEU A 619 -16.24 -3.77 -11.53
CA LEU A 619 -17.66 -3.48 -11.77
C LEU A 619 -17.92 -2.44 -12.87
N GLU A 620 -16.97 -1.53 -13.10
CA GLU A 620 -16.98 -0.58 -14.22
C GLU A 620 -17.02 -1.28 -15.59
N SER A 621 -16.56 -2.53 -15.64
CA SER A 621 -16.64 -3.38 -16.83
C SER A 621 -18.01 -4.05 -17.00
N CYS A 622 -18.90 -3.96 -16.01
CA CYS A 622 -20.24 -4.51 -16.09
C CYS A 622 -21.13 -3.64 -16.99
N PRO A 623 -21.73 -4.18 -18.07
CA PRO A 623 -22.44 -3.38 -19.07
C PRO A 623 -23.57 -2.51 -18.50
N ALA A 624 -24.31 -3.02 -17.50
CA ALA A 624 -25.41 -2.29 -16.86
C ALA A 624 -24.94 -1.12 -15.98
N PHE A 625 -23.71 -1.17 -15.49
CA PHE A 625 -23.14 -0.21 -14.55
C PHE A 625 -22.11 0.71 -15.18
N LYS A 626 -21.67 0.45 -16.42
CA LYS A 626 -20.65 1.24 -17.14
C LYS A 626 -20.92 2.74 -17.16
N GLU A 627 -22.18 3.15 -17.25
CA GLU A 627 -22.57 4.57 -17.23
C GLU A 627 -22.40 5.24 -15.86
N LEU A 628 -22.28 4.47 -14.77
CA LEU A 628 -21.97 4.99 -13.43
C LEU A 628 -20.48 5.35 -13.29
N PHE A 629 -19.61 4.85 -14.18
CA PHE A 629 -18.14 4.87 -14.02
C PHE A 629 -17.36 5.52 -15.19
N LYS A 630 -17.97 6.32 -16.07
CA LYS A 630 -17.27 6.91 -17.24
C LYS A 630 -16.13 7.87 -16.84
N GLU A 631 -14.93 7.61 -17.37
CA GLU A 631 -13.69 8.40 -17.21
C GLU A 631 -13.78 9.83 -17.79
N GLY A 632 -13.21 10.80 -17.07
CA GLY A 632 -13.11 12.21 -17.46
C GLY A 632 -13.69 13.19 -16.44
N GLU A 633 -14.55 12.70 -15.56
CA GLU A 633 -14.92 13.29 -14.28
C GLU A 633 -14.53 12.29 -13.18
N VAL A 634 -13.22 12.01 -13.06
CA VAL A 634 -12.71 11.23 -11.93
C VAL A 634 -12.75 12.12 -10.72
N THR A 635 -13.96 12.32 -10.23
CA THR A 635 -14.28 12.34 -8.82
C THR A 635 -15.75 12.10 -8.71
N ASP A 636 -16.04 11.06 -7.93
CA ASP A 636 -17.38 10.71 -7.51
C ASP A 636 -18.21 10.08 -8.64
N PRO A 637 -18.64 8.81 -8.51
CA PRO A 637 -19.56 8.27 -9.50
C PRO A 637 -20.74 9.24 -9.68
N GLN A 638 -21.13 9.55 -10.92
CA GLN A 638 -22.36 10.28 -11.26
C GLN A 638 -23.61 9.45 -10.93
N VAL A 639 -23.60 8.85 -9.75
CA VAL A 639 -24.75 8.30 -9.09
C VAL A 639 -25.50 9.52 -8.59
N ASP A 640 -26.78 9.62 -8.98
CA ASP A 640 -27.72 10.60 -8.44
C ASP A 640 -27.42 10.78 -6.93
N PRO A 641 -27.35 12.02 -6.39
CA PRO A 641 -27.16 12.26 -4.94
C PRO A 641 -28.10 11.44 -4.04
N LYS A 642 -29.15 10.82 -4.59
CA LYS A 642 -30.05 9.86 -3.93
C LYS A 642 -29.57 8.40 -3.88
N GLN A 643 -28.50 8.02 -4.56
CA GLN A 643 -28.10 6.62 -4.81
C GLN A 643 -26.69 6.28 -4.29
N GLY A 644 -25.94 7.25 -3.78
CA GLY A 644 -24.63 7.04 -3.15
C GLY A 644 -23.47 7.70 -3.88
N GLY A 645 -22.76 8.59 -3.19
CA GLY A 645 -21.59 9.30 -3.72
C GLY A 645 -20.77 9.89 -2.58
N GLY A 646 -19.84 10.76 -2.92
CA GLY A 646 -18.93 11.45 -2.06
C GLY A 646 -19.69 12.50 -1.26
N LEU A 647 -19.23 12.66 -0.04
CA LEU A 647 -19.87 13.51 0.96
C LEU A 647 -20.05 14.95 0.46
N ALA A 648 -19.09 15.46 -0.31
CA ALA A 648 -19.12 16.79 -0.89
C ALA A 648 -20.24 16.96 -1.92
N ALA A 649 -20.37 16.04 -2.88
CA ALA A 649 -21.41 16.08 -3.90
C ALA A 649 -22.81 15.99 -3.29
N PHE A 650 -22.98 15.11 -2.30
CA PHE A 650 -24.25 14.95 -1.59
C PHE A 650 -24.70 16.22 -0.85
N ILE A 651 -23.78 16.87 -0.13
CA ILE A 651 -24.06 18.13 0.57
C ILE A 651 -24.36 19.22 -0.46
N ASN A 652 -23.57 19.34 -1.54
CA ASN A 652 -23.77 20.35 -2.58
C ASN A 652 -25.14 20.22 -3.26
N ALA A 653 -25.60 19.00 -3.53
CA ALA A 653 -26.91 18.76 -4.12
C ALA A 653 -28.07 19.24 -3.22
N HIS A 654 -27.95 19.05 -1.90
CA HIS A 654 -29.00 19.38 -0.93
C HIS A 654 -28.91 20.79 -0.33
N ARG A 655 -27.77 21.47 -0.51
CA ARG A 655 -27.48 22.83 -0.01
C ARG A 655 -26.92 23.74 -1.11
N ALA A 656 -27.38 23.55 -2.35
CA ALA A 656 -26.86 24.25 -3.53
C ALA A 656 -27.01 25.78 -3.45
N GLN A 657 -28.09 26.26 -2.82
CA GLN A 657 -28.35 27.70 -2.68
C GLN A 657 -27.39 28.32 -1.66
N GLU A 658 -27.19 27.66 -0.52
CA GLU A 658 -26.27 28.05 0.52
C GLU A 658 -24.83 28.00 0.01
N HIS A 659 -24.47 26.94 -0.73
CA HIS A 659 -23.16 26.83 -1.35
C HIS A 659 -22.87 28.01 -2.29
N ARG A 660 -23.79 28.31 -3.22
CA ARG A 660 -23.64 29.44 -4.14
C ARG A 660 -23.56 30.78 -3.39
N ALA A 661 -24.40 30.96 -2.35
CA ALA A 661 -24.36 32.15 -1.52
C ALA A 661 -23.02 32.32 -0.79
N TYR A 662 -22.40 31.23 -0.34
CA TYR A 662 -21.08 31.24 0.30
C TYR A 662 -20.01 31.73 -0.69
N LEU A 663 -19.93 31.11 -1.87
CA LEU A 663 -18.96 31.49 -2.89
C LEU A 663 -19.13 32.96 -3.32
N THR A 664 -20.37 33.41 -3.54
CA THR A 664 -20.67 34.82 -3.84
C THR A 664 -20.26 35.75 -2.70
N ALA A 665 -20.48 35.36 -1.45
CA ALA A 665 -20.09 36.17 -0.30
C ALA A 665 -18.57 36.28 -0.16
N VAL A 666 -17.82 35.20 -0.45
CA VAL A 666 -16.35 35.23 -0.49
C VAL A 666 -15.87 36.14 -1.62
N GLU A 667 -16.43 36.00 -2.83
CA GLU A 667 -16.06 36.82 -3.99
C GLU A 667 -16.38 38.32 -3.76
N ALA A 668 -17.47 38.64 -3.07
CA ALA A 668 -17.82 40.01 -2.70
C ALA A 668 -17.08 40.52 -1.45
N LEU A 669 -16.40 39.63 -0.70
CA LEU A 669 -15.87 39.88 0.64
C LEU A 669 -16.95 40.45 1.60
N ASP A 670 -18.19 39.93 1.51
CA ASP A 670 -19.29 40.30 2.40
C ASP A 670 -19.10 39.65 3.78
N LYS A 671 -18.35 40.33 4.64
CA LYS A 671 -18.03 39.87 6.00
C LYS A 671 -19.26 39.64 6.88
N ALA A 672 -20.40 40.30 6.62
CA ALA A 672 -21.60 40.11 7.42
C ALA A 672 -22.28 38.79 7.08
N THR A 673 -22.42 38.49 5.78
CA THR A 673 -22.93 37.20 5.31
C THR A 673 -21.98 36.06 5.68
N LEU A 674 -20.66 36.23 5.49
CA LEU A 674 -19.68 35.19 5.82
C LEU A 674 -19.73 34.80 7.31
N ARG A 675 -19.77 35.77 8.23
CA ARG A 675 -19.92 35.49 9.68
C ARG A 675 -21.22 34.78 10.02
N ARG A 676 -22.33 35.12 9.34
CA ARG A 676 -23.61 34.44 9.53
C ARG A 676 -23.50 32.98 9.09
N MET A 677 -22.86 32.71 7.96
CA MET A 677 -22.68 31.36 7.44
C MET A 677 -21.71 30.55 8.29
N GLU A 678 -20.62 31.14 8.78
CA GLU A 678 -19.71 30.53 9.76
C GLU A 678 -20.48 30.03 11.00
N SER A 679 -21.46 30.82 11.49
CA SER A 679 -22.30 30.40 12.64
C SER A 679 -23.29 29.28 12.33
N GLN A 680 -23.64 29.09 11.05
CA GLN A 680 -24.53 28.02 10.59
C GLN A 680 -23.76 26.72 10.29
N GLY A 681 -22.45 26.83 10.09
CA GLY A 681 -21.54 25.76 9.66
C GLY A 681 -21.20 25.92 8.18
N VAL A 682 -19.91 25.84 7.85
CA VAL A 682 -19.40 25.84 6.48
C VAL A 682 -18.63 24.54 6.27
N PRO A 683 -18.95 23.71 5.27
CA PRO A 683 -18.21 22.49 4.98
C PRO A 683 -16.76 22.83 4.59
N PRO A 684 -15.75 22.09 5.10
CA PRO A 684 -14.35 22.37 4.80
C PRO A 684 -14.02 22.45 3.31
N PHE A 685 -14.59 21.56 2.49
CA PHE A 685 -14.36 21.54 1.05
C PHE A 685 -14.87 22.79 0.31
N TRP A 686 -15.93 23.47 0.79
CA TRP A 686 -16.34 24.78 0.24
C TRP A 686 -15.24 25.84 0.40
N THR A 687 -14.36 25.69 1.39
CA THR A 687 -13.23 26.60 1.58
C THR A 687 -12.20 26.44 0.47
N LEU A 688 -11.92 25.19 0.04
CA LEU A 688 -11.05 24.91 -1.09
C LEU A 688 -11.67 25.41 -2.41
N GLU A 689 -12.96 25.13 -2.62
CA GLU A 689 -13.69 25.63 -3.78
C GLU A 689 -13.69 27.17 -3.84
N ALA A 690 -13.86 27.84 -2.70
CA ALA A 690 -13.78 29.29 -2.60
C ALA A 690 -12.36 29.81 -2.89
N MET A 691 -11.31 29.13 -2.40
CA MET A 691 -9.93 29.48 -2.72
C MET A 691 -9.65 29.33 -4.23
N GLN A 692 -10.16 28.26 -4.85
CA GLN A 692 -10.06 28.03 -6.28
C GLN A 692 -10.79 29.11 -7.08
N ALA A 693 -12.03 29.43 -6.70
CA ALA A 693 -12.83 30.48 -7.34
C ALA A 693 -12.16 31.86 -7.23
N VAL A 694 -11.60 32.22 -6.06
CA VAL A 694 -10.84 33.46 -5.89
C VAL A 694 -9.60 33.47 -6.79
N SER A 695 -8.90 32.34 -6.88
CA SER A 695 -7.69 32.20 -7.71
C SER A 695 -8.01 32.37 -9.20
N GLN A 696 -9.10 31.79 -9.68
CA GLN A 696 -9.56 31.86 -11.07
C GLN A 696 -10.29 33.18 -11.40
N SER A 697 -10.71 33.96 -10.40
CA SER A 697 -11.44 35.21 -10.63
C SER A 697 -10.60 36.25 -11.40
N PRO A 698 -11.25 37.19 -12.13
CA PRO A 698 -10.57 38.29 -12.80
C PRO A 698 -10.16 39.44 -11.85
N LEU A 699 -10.26 39.24 -10.53
CA LEU A 699 -9.96 40.27 -9.54
C LEU A 699 -8.48 40.66 -9.54
N PRO A 700 -8.13 41.93 -9.24
CA PRO A 700 -6.74 42.32 -9.02
C PRO A 700 -6.09 41.54 -7.86
N ILE A 701 -4.78 41.29 -7.93
CA ILE A 701 -4.02 40.56 -6.89
C ILE A 701 -4.28 41.09 -5.46
N PRO A 702 -4.28 42.41 -5.18
CA PRO A 702 -4.56 42.91 -3.83
C PRO A 702 -5.93 42.49 -3.30
N ASP A 703 -6.92 42.35 -4.19
CA ASP A 703 -8.28 41.99 -3.84
C ASP A 703 -8.45 40.47 -3.69
N LYS A 704 -7.74 39.67 -4.49
CA LYS A 704 -7.61 38.22 -4.25
C LYS A 704 -6.96 37.94 -2.88
N ARG A 705 -5.87 38.65 -2.55
CA ARG A 705 -5.18 38.53 -1.25
C ARG A 705 -6.10 38.80 -0.06
N LYS A 706 -6.94 39.84 -0.12
CA LYS A 706 -7.89 40.15 0.98
C LYS A 706 -8.91 39.03 1.23
N ARG A 707 -9.33 38.33 0.17
CA ARG A 707 -10.32 37.23 0.24
C ARG A 707 -9.66 35.96 0.77
N LEU A 708 -8.48 35.62 0.28
CA LEU A 708 -7.69 34.52 0.86
C LEU A 708 -7.33 34.80 2.32
N ALA A 709 -6.96 36.02 2.68
CA ALA A 709 -6.69 36.38 4.08
C ALA A 709 -7.91 36.18 5.00
N TRP A 710 -9.13 36.34 4.48
CA TRP A 710 -10.34 35.99 5.23
C TRP A 710 -10.43 34.47 5.42
N LEU A 711 -10.26 33.68 4.36
CA LEU A 711 -10.32 32.21 4.42
C LEU A 711 -9.20 31.63 5.31
N PHE A 712 -8.00 32.21 5.27
CA PHE A 712 -6.86 31.80 6.09
C PHE A 712 -6.96 32.20 7.55
N LYS A 713 -7.93 33.05 7.92
CA LYS A 713 -8.10 33.48 9.30
C LYS A 713 -8.58 32.33 10.19
N ASP A 714 -9.40 31.44 9.66
CA ASP A 714 -9.90 30.28 10.38
C ASP A 714 -8.97 29.08 10.15
N HIS A 715 -7.98 28.93 11.02
CA HIS A 715 -6.96 27.88 10.90
C HIS A 715 -7.54 26.47 11.05
N GLU A 716 -8.59 26.28 11.85
CA GLU A 716 -9.21 24.98 12.05
C GLU A 716 -10.02 24.58 10.81
N GLN A 717 -10.76 25.52 10.23
CA GLN A 717 -11.45 25.31 8.96
C GLN A 717 -10.47 25.01 7.83
N LEU A 718 -9.36 25.76 7.75
CA LEU A 718 -8.33 25.54 6.74
C LEU A 718 -7.64 24.19 6.93
N LYS A 719 -7.33 23.80 8.18
CA LYS A 719 -6.78 22.47 8.49
C LYS A 719 -7.75 21.38 8.06
N ALA A 720 -9.01 21.45 8.47
CA ALA A 720 -10.05 20.48 8.10
C ALA A 720 -10.21 20.37 6.58
N ALA A 721 -10.07 21.48 5.86
CA ALA A 721 -10.16 21.51 4.41
C ALA A 721 -9.02 20.71 3.75
N PHE A 722 -7.78 20.91 4.21
CA PHE A 722 -6.60 20.21 3.66
C PHE A 722 -6.41 18.78 4.21
N SER A 723 -6.99 18.45 5.37
CA SER A 723 -6.86 17.11 5.98
C SER A 723 -7.94 16.10 5.54
N GLY A 724 -9.04 16.55 4.91
CA GLY A 724 -10.25 15.73 4.77
C GLY A 724 -10.37 14.85 3.52
N GLY A 725 -9.33 14.70 2.69
CA GLY A 725 -9.41 13.88 1.47
C GLY A 725 -10.47 14.32 0.42
N TYR A 726 -11.13 15.46 0.64
CA TYR A 726 -12.38 15.89 -0.01
C TYR A 726 -12.26 16.42 -1.44
N LEU A 727 -11.18 16.12 -2.14
CA LEU A 727 -10.88 16.82 -3.37
C LEU A 727 -11.51 16.17 -4.59
N VAL A 728 -12.73 16.64 -4.86
CA VAL A 728 -13.50 16.44 -6.11
C VAL A 728 -12.86 17.31 -7.21
N ASN A 729 -12.30 16.67 -8.25
CA ASN A 729 -11.65 17.22 -9.46
C ASN A 729 -10.36 18.04 -9.31
N GLY A 730 -9.45 17.65 -8.42
CA GLY A 730 -8.07 18.16 -8.42
C GLY A 730 -7.44 18.01 -7.05
N SER A 731 -6.30 17.32 -6.97
CA SER A 731 -5.55 17.16 -5.72
C SER A 731 -5.23 18.52 -5.10
N ALA A 732 -4.92 18.56 -3.79
CA ALA A 732 -4.58 19.80 -3.10
C ALA A 732 -3.43 20.49 -3.84
N SER A 733 -2.59 19.68 -4.48
CA SER A 733 -1.57 20.04 -5.47
C SER A 733 -2.05 21.02 -6.53
N GLY A 734 -3.19 20.81 -7.19
CA GLY A 734 -3.67 21.68 -8.28
C GLY A 734 -4.08 23.08 -7.80
N LEU A 735 -4.71 23.17 -6.63
CA LEU A 735 -5.01 24.46 -5.99
C LEU A 735 -3.72 25.17 -5.56
N LEU A 736 -2.78 24.44 -4.95
CA LEU A 736 -1.49 25.01 -4.53
C LEU A 736 -0.65 25.46 -5.72
N GLU A 737 -0.67 24.73 -6.83
CA GLU A 737 -0.06 25.12 -8.09
C GLU A 737 -0.64 26.44 -8.58
N THR A 738 -1.98 26.55 -8.64
CA THR A 738 -2.67 27.78 -9.05
C THR A 738 -2.33 28.96 -8.12
N LEU A 739 -2.26 28.73 -6.80
CA LEU A 739 -1.88 29.74 -5.83
C LEU A 739 -0.43 30.21 -6.02
N SER A 740 0.49 29.32 -6.39
CA SER A 740 1.91 29.64 -6.61
C SER A 740 2.18 30.60 -7.76
N GLU A 741 1.23 30.76 -8.68
CA GLU A 741 1.38 31.66 -9.82
C GLU A 741 1.24 33.13 -9.42
N TRP A 742 0.52 33.44 -8.33
CA TRP A 742 0.17 34.82 -8.00
C TRP A 742 0.22 35.18 -6.51
N LEU A 743 0.17 34.20 -5.59
CA LEU A 743 0.19 34.43 -4.15
C LEU A 743 1.62 34.80 -3.68
N PRO A 744 1.84 36.00 -3.12
CA PRO A 744 3.17 36.42 -2.70
C PRO A 744 3.75 35.54 -1.60
N LEU A 745 5.08 35.40 -1.61
CA LEU A 745 5.84 34.52 -0.72
C LEU A 745 5.53 34.72 0.78
N GLU A 746 5.21 35.95 1.21
CA GLU A 746 4.89 36.27 2.59
C GLU A 746 3.56 35.67 3.09
N ASP A 747 2.60 35.39 2.19
CA ASP A 747 1.24 34.96 2.55
C ASP A 747 1.11 33.42 2.68
N TRP A 748 2.15 32.65 2.34
CA TRP A 748 2.16 31.18 2.38
C TRP A 748 2.21 30.59 3.80
N GLY A 749 2.48 31.42 4.82
CA GLY A 749 2.77 30.94 6.17
C GLY A 749 1.65 30.08 6.78
N SER A 750 0.38 30.41 6.54
CA SER A 750 -0.75 29.62 7.06
C SER A 750 -0.84 28.24 6.42
N LEU A 751 -0.63 28.13 5.09
CA LEU A 751 -0.64 26.86 4.37
C LEU A 751 0.53 25.96 4.77
N LEU A 752 1.72 26.53 4.89
CA LEU A 752 2.93 25.77 5.23
C LEU A 752 2.86 25.18 6.65
N LYS A 753 2.23 25.88 7.60
CA LYS A 753 2.02 25.38 8.98
C LYS A 753 1.08 24.17 9.04
N LEU A 754 0.26 23.96 8.02
CA LEU A 754 -0.60 22.79 7.93
C LEU A 754 0.15 21.53 7.45
N GLY A 755 1.44 21.64 7.14
CA GLY A 755 2.23 20.50 6.66
C GLY A 755 1.93 20.13 5.20
N VAL A 756 1.35 21.05 4.44
CA VAL A 756 1.04 20.86 3.01
C VAL A 756 2.33 20.97 2.19
N ALA A 757 3.19 19.97 2.32
CA ALA A 757 4.45 19.86 1.61
C ALA A 757 4.29 18.87 0.45
N ASP A 758 3.93 19.40 -0.71
CA ASP A 758 3.80 18.60 -1.93
C ASP A 758 5.16 18.56 -2.67
N GLY A 759 5.76 17.36 -2.74
CA GLY A 759 7.04 17.14 -3.42
C GLY A 759 7.01 17.38 -4.93
N TYR A 760 5.85 17.20 -5.57
CA TYR A 760 5.65 17.47 -6.99
C TYR A 760 5.60 18.98 -7.26
N LEU A 761 4.79 19.72 -6.49
CA LEU A 761 4.75 21.19 -6.59
C LEU A 761 6.13 21.80 -6.31
N ARG A 762 6.83 21.30 -5.30
CA ARG A 762 8.22 21.71 -4.99
C ARG A 762 9.15 21.60 -6.20
N GLY A 763 9.05 20.51 -6.96
CA GLY A 763 9.81 20.30 -8.20
C GLY A 763 9.49 21.36 -9.25
N GLN A 764 8.19 21.56 -9.54
CA GLN A 764 7.73 22.56 -10.51
C GLN A 764 8.14 23.99 -10.12
N LEU A 765 8.10 24.35 -8.84
CA LEU A 765 8.52 25.67 -8.37
C LEU A 765 9.99 25.94 -8.65
N LYS A 766 10.85 24.92 -8.50
CA LYS A 766 12.28 25.03 -8.83
C LYS A 766 12.47 25.26 -10.33
N GLU A 767 11.77 24.51 -11.17
CA GLU A 767 11.82 24.67 -12.64
C GLU A 767 11.35 26.05 -13.09
N ARG A 768 10.34 26.61 -12.42
CA ARG A 768 9.82 27.98 -12.67
C ARG A 768 10.68 29.09 -12.06
N GLY A 769 11.81 28.76 -11.41
CA GLY A 769 12.70 29.73 -10.76
C GLY A 769 12.16 30.34 -9.47
N GLN A 770 11.06 29.81 -8.91
CA GLN A 770 10.47 30.25 -7.64
C GLN A 770 11.18 29.63 -6.42
N THR A 771 12.50 29.75 -6.38
CA THR A 771 13.37 29.09 -5.38
C THR A 771 13.05 29.50 -3.94
N GLY A 772 12.61 30.74 -3.71
CA GLY A 772 12.24 31.22 -2.38
C GLY A 772 11.03 30.50 -1.78
N LEU A 773 10.02 30.15 -2.60
CA LEU A 773 8.85 29.41 -2.14
C LEU A 773 9.18 27.93 -1.95
N ALA A 774 9.92 27.33 -2.88
CA ALA A 774 10.43 25.96 -2.74
C ALA A 774 11.25 25.80 -1.43
N CYS A 775 12.12 26.76 -1.10
CA CYS A 775 12.83 26.77 0.18
C CYS A 775 11.88 26.78 1.39
N LYS A 776 10.82 27.59 1.36
CA LYS A 776 9.87 27.63 2.49
C LYS A 776 9.10 26.32 2.64
N MET A 777 8.78 25.66 1.55
CA MET A 777 8.16 24.31 1.56
C MET A 777 9.11 23.27 2.14
N ASP A 778 10.38 23.26 1.71
CA ASP A 778 11.41 22.38 2.27
C ASP A 778 11.50 22.53 3.79
N ARG A 779 11.61 23.77 4.27
CA ARG A 779 11.71 24.06 5.71
C ARG A 779 10.47 23.66 6.50
N ALA A 780 9.29 23.80 5.90
CA ALA A 780 8.03 23.37 6.51
C ALA A 780 7.92 21.84 6.60
N ALA A 781 8.47 21.13 5.61
CA ALA A 781 8.60 19.68 5.61
C ALA A 781 9.72 19.16 6.53
N GLY A 782 10.46 20.05 7.19
CA GLY A 782 11.62 19.66 7.99
C GLY A 782 12.84 19.25 7.15
N LEU A 783 13.00 19.80 5.95
CA LEU A 783 14.14 19.61 5.06
C LEU A 783 14.97 20.89 4.94
N ASN A 784 16.23 20.77 4.53
CA ASN A 784 17.05 21.92 4.18
C ASN A 784 16.59 22.49 2.82
N CYS A 785 16.64 23.81 2.64
CA CYS A 785 16.30 24.37 1.33
C CYS A 785 17.19 23.75 0.25
N GLY A 786 16.58 23.28 -0.84
CA GLY A 786 17.29 22.78 -2.01
C GLY A 786 17.64 21.30 -1.94
N GLU A 787 17.46 20.66 -0.79
CA GLU A 787 17.82 19.26 -0.55
C GLU A 787 17.10 18.28 -1.50
N THR A 788 17.80 17.24 -1.95
CA THR A 788 17.26 16.15 -2.78
C THR A 788 17.65 14.79 -2.20
N TRP A 789 16.89 13.75 -2.53
CA TRP A 789 17.19 12.37 -2.14
C TRP A 789 17.64 11.57 -3.37
N GLU A 790 18.75 10.84 -3.24
CA GLU A 790 19.08 9.70 -4.12
C GLU A 790 18.86 8.42 -3.33
N VAL A 791 18.04 7.52 -3.87
CA VAL A 791 18.02 6.12 -3.44
C VAL A 791 19.26 5.49 -4.06
N GLY A 792 20.23 5.08 -3.24
CA GLY A 792 21.44 4.42 -3.74
C GLY A 792 21.10 3.13 -4.48
N GLU A 793 21.75 2.91 -5.62
CA GLU A 793 21.62 1.72 -6.49
C GLU A 793 21.79 0.38 -5.76
#